data_AF-A0AAD8Y6F1-F1
#
_entry.id   AF-A0AAD8Y6F1-F1
#
_cell.length_a   1.000
_cell.length_b   1.000
_cell.length_c   1.000
_cell.angle_alpha   90.00
_cell.angle_beta   90.00
_cell.angle_gamma   90.00
#
_symmetry.space_group_name_H-M   'P 1'
#
loop_
_entity.id
_entity.type
_entity.pdbx_description
1 polymer ?
#
loop_
_entity_poly.entity_id
_entity_poly.type
_entity_poly.pdbx_seq_one_letter_code
_entity_poly.pdbx_strand_id
1 'polypeptide(L)'
;MMRIISSSSTITVVLFGLLCVVCHSFTPPPTKLSSFPSWTSHQTNNRPLAVSQLHATSQNEGNNKTKKKPQHDRTIDRRKSPALWRNDFEYSIAPVGLQQQQSPSIQLQQQKIITEPPELMSPAGGWPQLKAAVANGADAVYLGLTSYSARARASNFDPDPTLIYKSDYEPNNEGAASLAQAVKFAHEHHVRVYVAFNTLVFDEELHEVQELIEQIWECGVDAVIVQDVGVSKIVKEVVDALSAKMEEEEGSGRMGKGLDGARMEIHASTQQTVTCADGVEFAAQRTNATRVVLGRELSLTEIAQITSNTDIEIEAFVHGALCVSYSGQCFSSEAWGGRSANRGQCAQACRLPYGLIANGELKHLSFDGIEGIMGGSNKQLQNNDVDEVQYLLSPQDLCGLEHVEGLVRAGVSCLKIEGRLKDSSYVAATTRAYRQAIDEAWGKVLEEQSTTSSSTKRILSSPDEHVSRSDLTHVFARGQDENHDGLTAGFFEGPKHQRLVRGRSPRHRGVHLGRVVSSNSGVLTIQFDDRLMDEAEFPLKRGDGIVVDRGMPQDEELGGPIYDVRWNARDGTADIRFGREVEHRWMDNDRRSRQKMAPNGAHVWKTADSDVSKRMKRLAVLDPPKSPAKVVVSGGIGQPLTVKVIDTRSGKVGEATSDDLLEEAQKAGLSAKTIRKAIGTLGNSRWNLGDDDIDSSSLEENVWCPMSLIKETRRQALDNLVEAVEGSPKADDEWKMHTNLSYNDEVVVDQLLSEISTNIMQGNDSPSASVKVSVLARSYEQVDSLCSMIESSSGGTHTVDEIVVDFLEIDGIRAAVSRIREVNDVRVVVASPRIIKPGEEGIWRTLLRTEPDGIMIRSTGLLHRLTQLGGAGQQVTIQSSEGDETIQVAIPELIGDFSLNAANAITAFELLQSGLDRITAAYDLNANSITELATLLGRKASQLEVVVHQHMPIFHTEHCVFARFLSKGDSYQDCGHVCTRNIVHLRDQNGKDNLVLADMGCRNTVFQAESQSGVYSLNEWVKAGVGHVRIELVDEKGEDAVKVVKAYLQFLEKDKQAVDVWSVLEGVSDSNGRMAGVGIGSLRNSVERRSGEITSNIH
;
A
#
# COMPACT_ATOMS: atom_id res chain seq x y z
N MET A 1 12.15 -34.26 -21.90
CA MET A 1 12.69 -35.57 -22.34
C MET A 1 13.19 -35.47 -23.79
N MET A 2 14.34 -34.81 -23.98
CA MET A 2 15.10 -34.68 -25.25
C MET A 2 16.56 -34.50 -24.81
N ARG A 3 17.52 -35.38 -25.16
CA ARG A 3 18.16 -35.72 -26.45
C ARG A 3 19.49 -34.96 -26.62
N ILE A 4 20.56 -35.74 -26.79
CA ILE A 4 21.97 -35.35 -26.74
C ILE A 4 22.54 -35.24 -28.16
N ILE A 5 23.44 -34.29 -28.41
CA ILE A 5 24.60 -34.28 -29.34
C ILE A 5 25.42 -33.01 -28.98
N SER A 6 26.74 -32.91 -28.74
CA SER A 6 27.95 -33.78 -28.74
C SER A 6 29.04 -33.39 -29.78
N SER A 7 30.00 -32.54 -29.40
CA SER A 7 31.44 -32.51 -29.79
C SER A 7 32.10 -31.28 -29.13
N SER A 8 33.21 -31.32 -28.35
CA SER A 8 34.54 -31.96 -28.47
C SER A 8 35.50 -31.17 -29.37
N SER A 9 36.68 -30.68 -28.95
CA SER A 9 37.44 -30.74 -27.66
C SER A 9 38.36 -29.47 -27.56
N THR A 10 39.38 -29.24 -26.71
CA THR A 10 40.27 -30.03 -25.79
C THR A 10 40.93 -29.04 -24.78
N ILE A 11 41.49 -29.41 -23.61
CA ILE A 11 42.91 -29.80 -23.37
C ILE A 11 43.07 -30.35 -21.91
N THR A 12 43.91 -31.38 -21.76
CA THR A 12 44.71 -31.89 -20.61
C THR A 12 44.71 -31.07 -19.29
N VAL A 13 44.46 -31.56 -18.06
CA VAL A 13 44.47 -32.88 -17.35
C VAL A 13 45.83 -33.41 -16.82
N VAL A 14 46.04 -33.34 -15.50
CA VAL A 14 46.97 -34.17 -14.69
C VAL A 14 46.38 -34.34 -13.27
N LEU A 15 46.60 -35.38 -12.46
CA LEU A 15 46.37 -36.85 -12.56
C LEU A 15 46.50 -37.42 -11.11
N PHE A 16 46.14 -38.70 -10.86
CA PHE A 16 46.10 -39.42 -9.55
C PHE A 16 44.92 -39.03 -8.63
N GLY A 17 44.17 -39.94 -7.97
CA GLY A 17 44.14 -41.42 -8.00
C GLY A 17 45.02 -42.11 -6.95
N LEU A 18 44.65 -43.22 -6.30
CA LEU A 18 43.41 -44.04 -6.33
C LEU A 18 43.49 -45.06 -5.16
N LEU A 19 42.40 -45.35 -4.42
CA LEU A 19 42.27 -46.59 -3.61
C LEU A 19 40.80 -46.95 -3.27
N CYS A 20 40.50 -48.26 -3.29
CA CYS A 20 39.17 -48.88 -3.05
C CYS A 20 39.03 -49.34 -1.56
N VAL A 21 38.00 -50.02 -1.02
CA VAL A 21 36.97 -51.01 -1.47
C VAL A 21 35.76 -50.88 -0.50
N VAL A 22 34.50 -50.63 -0.88
CA VAL A 22 33.40 -51.50 -1.43
C VAL A 22 32.90 -52.65 -0.51
N CYS A 23 31.57 -52.93 -0.53
CA CYS A 23 30.80 -54.01 0.15
C CYS A 23 30.41 -53.78 1.64
N HIS A 24 29.21 -54.16 2.14
CA HIS A 24 27.97 -54.67 1.49
C HIS A 24 26.71 -54.42 2.36
N SER A 25 25.51 -54.62 1.80
CA SER A 25 24.18 -54.28 2.38
C SER A 25 23.62 -55.29 3.41
N PHE A 26 22.68 -54.87 4.29
CA PHE A 26 21.29 -55.39 4.48
C PHE A 26 20.61 -54.95 5.81
N THR A 27 19.28 -55.11 5.89
CA THR A 27 18.34 -54.72 6.99
C THR A 27 17.36 -55.87 7.29
N PRO A 28 16.49 -55.87 8.34
CA PRO A 28 16.63 -55.39 9.72
C PRO A 28 16.44 -56.52 10.80
N PRO A 29 15.41 -56.53 11.71
CA PRO A 29 15.47 -56.56 13.19
C PRO A 29 15.23 -57.99 13.81
N PRO A 30 14.80 -58.28 15.10
CA PRO A 30 14.29 -57.42 16.21
C PRO A 30 14.51 -57.81 17.72
N THR A 31 14.17 -56.85 18.62
CA THR A 31 13.56 -56.97 19.98
C THR A 31 14.24 -57.59 21.24
N LYS A 32 14.11 -56.82 22.36
CA LYS A 32 13.61 -57.16 23.73
C LYS A 32 14.55 -57.48 24.94
N LEU A 33 14.12 -56.96 26.11
CA LEU A 33 14.36 -57.36 27.54
C LEU A 33 15.77 -57.10 28.13
N SER A 34 16.02 -56.90 29.44
CA SER A 34 15.22 -56.68 30.70
C SER A 34 16.18 -56.51 31.92
N SER A 35 15.88 -55.98 33.12
CA SER A 35 14.80 -55.14 33.74
C SER A 35 15.13 -54.88 35.24
N PHE A 36 14.80 -53.72 35.84
CA PHE A 36 14.94 -53.41 37.29
C PHE A 36 13.79 -52.50 37.82
N PRO A 37 13.54 -52.38 39.16
CA PRO A 37 12.16 -52.49 39.66
C PRO A 37 11.60 -51.36 40.57
N SER A 38 10.29 -51.49 40.81
CA SER A 38 9.40 -50.88 41.81
C SER A 38 9.83 -51.11 43.28
N TRP A 39 9.21 -50.55 44.33
CA TRP A 39 7.91 -49.86 44.52
C TRP A 39 8.12 -48.52 45.27
N THR A 40 7.19 -47.79 45.94
CA THR A 40 5.76 -47.87 46.41
C THR A 40 5.39 -46.42 46.79
N SER A 41 4.16 -45.90 46.91
CA SER A 41 2.74 -46.27 46.64
C SER A 41 1.95 -44.93 46.54
N HIS A 42 0.62 -44.74 46.55
CA HIS A 42 -0.59 -45.57 46.78
C HIS A 42 -1.75 -45.05 45.88
N GLN A 43 -3.04 -45.15 46.26
CA GLN A 43 -4.18 -44.78 45.40
C GLN A 43 -5.40 -44.16 46.13
N THR A 44 -6.04 -43.19 45.43
CA THR A 44 -7.48 -42.91 45.24
C THR A 44 -8.55 -43.15 46.34
N ASN A 45 -9.45 -42.16 46.54
CA ASN A 45 -10.90 -42.20 46.23
C ASN A 45 -11.59 -40.87 46.66
N ASN A 46 -12.32 -40.13 45.81
CA ASN A 46 -13.69 -40.28 45.27
C ASN A 46 -14.86 -39.84 46.19
N ARG A 47 -15.42 -38.63 45.90
CA ARG A 47 -16.86 -38.26 45.66
C ARG A 47 -18.01 -38.75 46.60
N PRO A 48 -19.21 -38.09 46.61
CA PRO A 48 -19.58 -36.67 46.42
C PRO A 48 -20.74 -36.21 47.38
N LEU A 49 -21.61 -35.26 46.94
CA LEU A 49 -22.88 -34.75 47.56
C LEU A 49 -22.69 -33.61 48.61
N ALA A 50 -23.64 -32.66 48.82
CA ALA A 50 -25.02 -32.48 48.32
C ALA A 50 -25.37 -30.99 47.99
N VAL A 51 -26.65 -30.65 47.76
CA VAL A 51 -27.15 -29.37 47.17
C VAL A 51 -28.17 -28.63 48.05
N SER A 52 -28.06 -27.29 48.16
CA SER A 52 -29.13 -26.25 48.33
C SER A 52 -28.43 -24.87 48.31
N GLN A 53 -28.86 -23.77 47.67
CA GLN A 53 -30.16 -23.14 47.38
C GLN A 53 -30.85 -22.49 48.59
N LEU A 54 -30.74 -21.15 48.74
CA LEU A 54 -31.86 -20.17 48.70
C LEU A 54 -31.41 -18.71 49.03
N HIS A 55 -32.32 -17.77 48.76
CA HIS A 55 -32.45 -16.33 49.08
C HIS A 55 -31.76 -15.76 50.36
N ALA A 56 -31.66 -14.44 50.60
CA ALA A 56 -31.70 -13.16 49.84
C ALA A 56 -31.61 -12.01 50.90
N THR A 57 -31.85 -10.75 50.52
CA THR A 57 -31.85 -9.51 51.37
C THR A 57 -30.48 -9.15 51.98
N SER A 58 -29.89 -7.95 51.88
CA SER A 58 -30.27 -6.52 51.66
C SER A 58 -30.35 -5.70 52.96
N GLN A 59 -29.74 -4.50 52.93
CA GLN A 59 -29.88 -3.41 53.93
C GLN A 59 -29.32 -3.69 55.34
N ASN A 60 -28.93 -2.69 56.15
CA ASN A 60 -28.32 -1.39 55.84
C ASN A 60 -27.56 -0.91 57.11
N GLU A 61 -26.62 0.04 56.96
CA GLU A 61 -26.06 0.85 58.07
C GLU A 61 -25.30 0.07 59.20
N GLY A 62 -24.44 0.69 60.02
CA GLY A 62 -23.88 2.03 59.91
C GLY A 62 -22.87 2.39 61.03
N ASN A 63 -21.82 3.12 60.63
CA ASN A 63 -21.10 4.12 61.43
C ASN A 63 -20.24 3.76 62.69
N ASN A 64 -18.95 4.09 62.57
CA ASN A 64 -18.15 4.94 63.49
C ASN A 64 -17.34 4.40 64.71
N LYS A 65 -16.01 4.61 64.59
CA LYS A 65 -15.09 5.40 65.48
C LYS A 65 -14.22 4.73 66.58
N THR A 66 -12.94 4.59 66.22
CA THR A 66 -11.71 4.96 67.00
C THR A 66 -11.33 4.14 68.26
N LYS A 67 -10.05 3.84 68.57
CA LYS A 67 -8.85 4.72 68.67
C LYS A 67 -7.52 3.91 68.76
N LYS A 68 -6.43 4.49 68.22
CA LYS A 68 -4.98 4.45 68.62
C LYS A 68 -4.22 3.12 68.93
N LYS A 69 -3.17 2.86 68.11
CA LYS A 69 -1.72 2.55 68.35
C LYS A 69 -1.20 2.12 69.76
N PRO A 70 -0.02 1.46 69.91
CA PRO A 70 0.96 0.89 68.93
C PRO A 70 1.11 -0.67 69.13
N GLN A 71 2.11 -1.46 68.71
CA GLN A 71 3.57 -1.30 68.46
C GLN A 71 4.13 -2.45 67.55
N HIS A 72 5.42 -2.39 67.18
CA HIS A 72 6.09 -3.27 66.20
C HIS A 72 6.22 -4.76 66.56
N ASP A 73 6.18 -5.62 65.52
CA ASP A 73 7.34 -6.48 65.18
C ASP A 73 7.47 -6.63 63.64
N ARG A 74 8.48 -7.34 63.14
CA ARG A 74 8.95 -7.34 61.74
C ARG A 74 8.75 -8.66 61.00
N THR A 75 8.09 -8.61 59.85
CA THR A 75 8.32 -9.51 58.70
C THR A 75 8.30 -8.69 57.41
N ILE A 76 9.11 -9.11 56.41
CA ILE A 76 9.25 -8.39 55.13
C ILE A 76 8.34 -9.04 54.10
N ASP A 77 7.24 -8.36 53.75
CA ASP A 77 6.38 -8.74 52.63
C ASP A 77 6.97 -8.23 51.29
N ARG A 78 7.03 -9.09 50.28
CA ARG A 78 7.49 -8.76 48.92
C ARG A 78 6.41 -8.07 48.05
N ARG A 79 5.29 -7.62 48.62
CA ARG A 79 4.20 -6.90 47.93
C ARG A 79 4.23 -5.38 48.12
N LYS A 80 5.34 -4.73 47.79
CA LYS A 80 5.43 -3.27 47.68
C LYS A 80 6.33 -2.81 46.53
N SER A 81 5.74 -2.68 45.35
CA SER A 81 6.17 -1.66 44.39
C SER A 81 5.96 -0.27 45.03
N PRO A 82 6.76 0.76 44.68
CA PRO A 82 6.59 2.11 45.24
C PRO A 82 5.18 2.67 45.00
N ALA A 83 4.52 3.08 46.08
CA ALA A 83 3.18 3.64 46.01
C ALA A 83 3.23 5.15 45.69
N LEU A 84 3.48 5.48 44.42
CA LEU A 84 3.38 6.84 43.88
C LEU A 84 1.99 7.16 43.28
N TRP A 85 1.14 6.14 43.12
CA TRP A 85 -0.14 6.24 42.39
C TRP A 85 -1.38 6.49 43.26
N ARG A 86 -1.24 7.07 44.46
CA ARG A 86 -2.38 7.53 45.27
C ARG A 86 -2.06 8.80 46.07
N ASN A 87 -2.85 9.83 45.77
CA ASN A 87 -2.87 11.18 46.33
C ASN A 87 -1.76 12.10 45.81
N ASP A 88 -2.14 13.38 45.68
CA ASP A 88 -1.33 14.57 45.33
C ASP A 88 -1.07 14.85 43.84
N PHE A 89 -1.69 14.10 42.92
CA PHE A 89 -1.91 14.52 41.53
C PHE A 89 -3.36 14.26 41.08
N GLU A 90 -4.27 15.18 41.40
CA GLU A 90 -5.56 15.31 40.69
C GLU A 90 -5.37 16.07 39.36
N TYR A 91 -4.60 15.50 38.43
CA TYR A 91 -4.80 15.84 37.02
C TYR A 91 -6.07 15.18 36.54
N SER A 92 -7.20 15.86 36.78
CA SER A 92 -8.24 15.82 35.76
C SER A 92 -7.62 16.39 34.49
N ILE A 93 -7.46 15.55 33.46
CA ILE A 93 -7.40 16.09 32.09
C ILE A 93 -8.79 16.67 31.84
N ALA A 94 -8.98 17.93 32.23
CA ALA A 94 -10.05 18.74 31.70
C ALA A 94 -9.86 18.70 30.18
N PRO A 95 -10.86 18.26 29.39
CA PRO A 95 -10.71 18.23 27.95
C PRO A 95 -10.34 19.64 27.49
N VAL A 96 -9.21 19.78 26.79
CA VAL A 96 -8.85 21.04 26.13
C VAL A 96 -10.07 21.46 25.32
N GLY A 97 -10.51 22.70 25.51
CA GLY A 97 -11.85 23.16 25.22
C GLY A 97 -12.23 23.22 23.74
N LEU A 98 -12.30 22.06 23.07
CA LEU A 98 -13.33 21.78 22.09
C LEU A 98 -14.67 22.00 22.79
N GLN A 99 -15.13 23.25 22.71
CA GLN A 99 -16.48 23.61 23.12
C GLN A 99 -17.45 22.65 22.43
N GLN A 100 -18.55 22.31 23.11
CA GLN A 100 -19.69 21.69 22.45
C GLN A 100 -20.35 22.73 21.52
N GLN A 101 -19.69 23.03 20.40
CA GLN A 101 -20.38 23.52 19.23
C GLN A 101 -21.40 22.45 18.86
N GLN A 102 -22.67 22.84 19.00
CA GLN A 102 -23.81 22.13 18.44
C GLN A 102 -23.46 21.79 16.99
N SER A 103 -23.48 20.49 16.65
CA SER A 103 -23.10 19.88 15.36
C SER A 103 -22.61 20.91 14.34
N PRO A 104 -21.29 21.22 14.32
CA PRO A 104 -20.78 22.49 13.81
C PRO A 104 -21.36 22.77 12.43
N SER A 105 -22.29 23.73 12.39
CA SER A 105 -22.90 24.21 11.16
C SER A 105 -21.75 24.76 10.33
N ILE A 106 -21.32 23.99 9.32
CA ILE A 106 -20.03 24.14 8.65
C ILE A 106 -19.82 25.62 8.39
N GLN A 107 -18.90 26.24 9.14
CA GLN A 107 -18.49 27.59 8.82
C GLN A 107 -17.78 27.45 7.48
N LEU A 108 -18.43 27.96 6.43
CA LEU A 108 -18.04 27.83 5.04
C LEU A 108 -16.77 28.66 4.79
N GLN A 109 -15.67 28.21 5.39
CA GLN A 109 -14.33 28.32 4.84
C GLN A 109 -14.44 27.89 3.37
N GLN A 110 -13.90 28.71 2.48
CA GLN A 110 -14.29 28.74 1.08
C GLN A 110 -14.12 27.35 0.44
N GLN A 111 -15.25 26.67 0.18
CA GLN A 111 -15.23 25.39 -0.51
C GLN A 111 -14.58 25.61 -1.88
N LYS A 112 -13.48 24.90 -2.15
CA LYS A 112 -12.79 24.89 -3.45
C LYS A 112 -13.86 24.62 -4.51
N ILE A 113 -14.08 25.56 -5.44
CA ILE A 113 -15.20 25.48 -6.38
C ILE A 113 -14.94 24.31 -7.31
N ILE A 114 -15.69 23.23 -7.14
CA ILE A 114 -15.56 22.03 -7.95
C ILE A 114 -16.18 22.33 -9.31
N THR A 115 -15.33 22.49 -10.32
CA THR A 115 -15.71 22.84 -11.70
C THR A 115 -15.93 21.62 -12.59
N GLU A 116 -15.29 20.49 -12.27
CA GLU A 116 -15.23 19.28 -13.09
C GLU A 116 -15.39 18.02 -12.22
N PRO A 117 -15.91 16.90 -12.77
CA PRO A 117 -15.95 15.63 -12.07
C PRO A 117 -14.54 15.04 -11.93
N PRO A 118 -14.28 14.19 -10.91
CA PRO A 118 -13.00 13.51 -10.80
C PRO A 118 -12.77 12.53 -11.96
N GLU A 119 -11.51 12.42 -12.34
CA GLU A 119 -10.99 11.42 -13.27
C GLU A 119 -11.17 10.01 -12.69
N LEU A 120 -11.76 9.09 -13.45
CA LEU A 120 -11.78 7.67 -13.08
C LEU A 120 -10.54 6.96 -13.63
N MET A 121 -9.63 6.54 -12.75
CA MET A 121 -8.44 5.80 -13.14
C MET A 121 -8.57 4.29 -12.88
N SER A 122 -8.42 3.50 -13.94
CA SER A 122 -8.53 2.04 -13.91
C SER A 122 -7.21 1.28 -14.17
N PRO A 123 -7.05 0.06 -13.63
CA PRO A 123 -5.82 -0.70 -13.73
C PRO A 123 -5.70 -1.49 -15.05
N ALA A 124 -4.71 -1.14 -15.89
CA ALA A 124 -4.36 -1.88 -17.10
C ALA A 124 -3.18 -2.85 -16.81
N GLY A 125 -3.48 -4.11 -16.46
CA GLY A 125 -2.47 -5.16 -16.27
C GLY A 125 -1.96 -5.82 -17.56
N GLY A 126 -2.47 -5.40 -18.72
CA GLY A 126 -2.24 -5.97 -20.04
C GLY A 126 -3.33 -5.54 -21.02
N TRP A 127 -3.21 -5.94 -22.30
CA TRP A 127 -4.10 -5.52 -23.39
C TRP A 127 -5.61 -5.82 -23.16
N PRO A 128 -6.04 -6.97 -22.61
CA PRO A 128 -7.46 -7.21 -22.31
C PRO A 128 -8.02 -6.29 -21.22
N GLN A 129 -7.21 -5.97 -20.20
CA GLN A 129 -7.58 -5.06 -19.12
C GLN A 129 -7.67 -3.61 -19.61
N LEU A 130 -6.75 -3.18 -20.47
CA LEU A 130 -6.77 -1.88 -21.12
C LEU A 130 -8.09 -1.67 -21.90
N LYS A 131 -8.45 -2.60 -22.78
CA LYS A 131 -9.71 -2.53 -23.53
C LYS A 131 -10.94 -2.52 -22.61
N ALA A 132 -10.94 -3.36 -21.58
CA ALA A 132 -12.04 -3.43 -20.62
C ALA A 132 -12.21 -2.16 -19.77
N ALA A 133 -11.12 -1.44 -19.45
CA ALA A 133 -11.18 -0.15 -18.77
C ALA A 133 -11.79 0.92 -19.68
N VAL A 134 -11.21 1.12 -20.87
CA VAL A 134 -11.67 2.12 -21.86
C VAL A 134 -13.14 1.90 -22.22
N ALA A 135 -13.55 0.66 -22.51
CA ALA A 135 -14.93 0.33 -22.87
C ALA A 135 -15.95 0.47 -21.73
N ASN A 136 -15.50 0.61 -20.47
CA ASN A 136 -16.37 0.82 -19.31
C ASN A 136 -16.30 2.23 -18.71
N GLY A 137 -15.65 3.17 -19.39
CA GLY A 137 -15.65 4.59 -19.04
C GLY A 137 -14.58 4.97 -18.01
N ALA A 138 -13.39 4.36 -18.09
CA ALA A 138 -12.20 4.95 -17.48
C ALA A 138 -11.80 6.21 -18.24
N ASP A 139 -11.45 7.28 -17.51
CA ASP A 139 -10.93 8.53 -18.07
C ASP A 139 -9.39 8.52 -18.11
N ALA A 140 -8.76 7.71 -17.25
CA ALA A 140 -7.34 7.37 -17.31
C ALA A 140 -7.10 5.88 -17.01
N VAL A 141 -5.95 5.36 -17.41
CA VAL A 141 -5.47 4.03 -17.04
C VAL A 141 -4.06 4.08 -16.49
N TYR A 142 -3.78 3.26 -15.46
CA TYR A 142 -2.40 3.02 -15.01
C TYR A 142 -1.94 1.60 -15.29
N LEU A 143 -0.76 1.50 -15.86
CA LEU A 143 -0.07 0.26 -16.20
C LEU A 143 1.29 0.19 -15.48
N GLY A 144 2.05 -0.87 -15.69
CA GLY A 144 3.43 -0.98 -15.20
C GLY A 144 4.34 -1.64 -16.21
N LEU A 145 5.64 -1.55 -15.96
CA LEU A 145 6.69 -2.21 -16.74
C LEU A 145 7.11 -3.54 -16.10
N THR A 146 8.01 -4.26 -16.76
CA THR A 146 8.64 -5.50 -16.25
C THR A 146 9.66 -5.23 -15.13
N SER A 147 10.30 -4.07 -15.12
CA SER A 147 11.15 -3.53 -14.05
C SER A 147 10.49 -2.34 -13.33
N TYR A 148 11.15 -1.82 -12.27
CA TYR A 148 10.85 -0.60 -11.49
C TYR A 148 9.39 -0.28 -11.11
N SER A 149 8.55 -1.31 -11.05
CA SER A 149 7.11 -1.16 -10.85
C SER A 149 6.59 -2.04 -9.73
N ALA A 150 5.78 -1.45 -8.84
CA ALA A 150 4.97 -2.21 -7.90
C ALA A 150 3.94 -3.12 -8.61
N ARG A 151 3.86 -3.09 -9.96
CA ARG A 151 3.02 -3.94 -10.81
C ARG A 151 3.79 -5.00 -11.62
N ALA A 152 5.12 -5.14 -11.48
CA ALA A 152 6.03 -6.04 -12.23
C ALA A 152 5.80 -7.58 -12.16
N ARG A 153 4.56 -8.04 -11.91
CA ARG A 153 4.12 -9.45 -11.95
C ARG A 153 2.84 -9.65 -12.78
N ALA A 154 2.34 -8.61 -13.42
CA ALA A 154 1.28 -8.71 -14.44
C ALA A 154 1.91 -8.86 -15.83
N SER A 155 1.09 -9.06 -16.87
CA SER A 155 1.59 -9.18 -18.26
C SER A 155 2.31 -7.91 -18.72
N ASN A 156 1.81 -6.75 -18.29
CA ASN A 156 2.42 -5.44 -18.50
C ASN A 156 2.68 -5.12 -19.99
N PHE A 157 3.45 -4.06 -20.22
CA PHE A 157 3.77 -3.55 -21.55
C PHE A 157 5.28 -3.36 -21.69
N ASP A 158 5.77 -3.52 -22.91
CA ASP A 158 7.18 -3.38 -23.26
C ASP A 158 7.46 -1.91 -23.62
N PRO A 159 8.42 -1.24 -22.96
CA PRO A 159 8.70 0.18 -23.17
C PRO A 159 9.45 0.48 -24.49
N ASP A 160 9.98 -0.51 -25.21
CA ASP A 160 10.70 -0.29 -26.47
C ASP A 160 9.80 0.43 -27.51
N PRO A 161 10.09 1.70 -27.86
CA PRO A 161 9.25 2.49 -28.77
C PRO A 161 9.32 1.99 -30.22
N THR A 162 10.31 1.17 -30.58
CA THR A 162 10.44 0.59 -31.93
C THR A 162 9.38 -0.48 -32.22
N LEU A 163 8.74 -1.04 -31.18
CA LEU A 163 7.81 -2.17 -31.30
C LEU A 163 6.50 -1.84 -32.02
N ILE A 164 6.15 -0.55 -32.16
CA ILE A 164 4.95 -0.08 -32.87
C ILE A 164 4.83 -0.74 -34.26
N TYR A 165 5.96 -0.87 -34.96
CA TYR A 165 6.04 -1.24 -36.38
C TYR A 165 5.95 -2.74 -36.69
N LYS A 166 5.88 -3.61 -35.68
CA LYS A 166 5.76 -5.07 -35.88
C LYS A 166 4.30 -5.42 -36.16
N SER A 167 3.81 -5.00 -37.35
CA SER A 167 2.40 -5.04 -37.80
C SER A 167 1.70 -6.39 -37.63
N ASP A 168 2.45 -7.47 -37.72
CA ASP A 168 1.93 -8.84 -37.74
C ASP A 168 1.81 -9.44 -36.32
N TYR A 169 2.13 -8.66 -35.28
CA TYR A 169 2.08 -9.10 -33.89
C TYR A 169 0.65 -9.01 -33.31
N GLU A 170 -0.26 -9.84 -33.81
CA GLU A 170 -1.48 -10.14 -33.06
C GLU A 170 -1.07 -10.71 -31.68
N PRO A 171 -1.60 -10.19 -30.54
CA PRO A 171 -1.19 -10.58 -29.19
C PRO A 171 -1.76 -11.94 -28.77
N ASN A 172 -1.50 -12.97 -29.57
CA ASN A 172 -1.94 -14.35 -29.42
C ASN A 172 -0.82 -15.20 -28.78
N ASN A 173 -0.57 -14.94 -27.49
CA ASN A 173 0.04 -15.80 -26.45
C ASN A 173 1.56 -15.84 -26.13
N GLU A 174 2.52 -15.30 -26.91
CA GLU A 174 3.96 -15.51 -26.59
C GLU A 174 4.86 -14.25 -26.45
N GLY A 175 4.31 -13.07 -26.17
CA GLY A 175 5.12 -11.87 -25.87
C GLY A 175 4.33 -10.67 -25.35
N ALA A 176 5.05 -9.64 -24.90
CA ALA A 176 4.48 -8.43 -24.34
C ALA A 176 3.90 -7.50 -25.42
N ALA A 177 2.87 -6.72 -25.07
CA ALA A 177 2.33 -5.68 -25.94
C ALA A 177 3.16 -4.39 -25.81
N SER A 178 3.34 -3.64 -26.91
CA SER A 178 4.10 -2.38 -26.88
C SER A 178 3.38 -1.30 -26.06
N LEU A 179 4.14 -0.54 -25.27
CA LEU A 179 3.67 0.61 -24.52
C LEU A 179 3.08 1.69 -25.43
N ALA A 180 3.78 2.08 -26.50
CA ALA A 180 3.30 3.08 -27.44
C ALA A 180 2.01 2.64 -28.19
N GLN A 181 1.82 1.34 -28.44
CA GLN A 181 0.54 0.82 -28.95
C GLN A 181 -0.61 0.96 -27.93
N ALA A 182 -0.31 0.82 -26.64
CA ALA A 182 -1.29 1.04 -25.56
C ALA A 182 -1.63 2.53 -25.36
N VAL A 183 -0.62 3.41 -25.42
CA VAL A 183 -0.78 4.88 -25.41
C VAL A 183 -1.65 5.32 -26.57
N LYS A 184 -1.29 4.96 -27.81
CA LYS A 184 -2.07 5.29 -29.01
C LYS A 184 -3.53 4.81 -28.90
N PHE A 185 -3.77 3.58 -28.48
CA PHE A 185 -5.14 3.06 -28.31
C PHE A 185 -5.95 3.85 -27.26
N ALA A 186 -5.33 4.25 -26.15
CA ALA A 186 -6.01 5.01 -25.11
C ALA A 186 -6.29 6.46 -25.57
N HIS A 187 -5.31 7.12 -26.19
CA HIS A 187 -5.44 8.48 -26.75
C HIS A 187 -6.50 8.55 -27.86
N GLU A 188 -6.58 7.55 -28.74
CA GLU A 188 -7.66 7.41 -29.76
C GLU A 188 -9.08 7.34 -29.15
N HIS A 189 -9.20 7.07 -27.85
CA HIS A 189 -10.44 7.04 -27.10
C HIS A 189 -10.55 8.15 -26.03
N HIS A 190 -9.59 9.09 -26.02
CA HIS A 190 -9.46 10.20 -25.07
C HIS A 190 -9.29 9.73 -23.61
N VAL A 191 -8.45 8.72 -23.41
CA VAL A 191 -8.10 8.16 -22.09
C VAL A 191 -6.60 8.36 -21.85
N ARG A 192 -6.22 8.98 -20.73
CA ARG A 192 -4.80 9.21 -20.37
C ARG A 192 -4.13 7.92 -19.91
N VAL A 193 -2.81 7.80 -20.09
CA VAL A 193 -1.99 6.63 -19.72
C VAL A 193 -0.88 7.03 -18.76
N TYR A 194 -0.87 6.41 -17.59
CA TYR A 194 0.15 6.63 -16.56
C TYR A 194 1.00 5.37 -16.31
N VAL A 195 2.31 5.52 -16.24
CA VAL A 195 3.25 4.41 -15.93
C VAL A 195 3.54 4.38 -14.43
N ALA A 196 3.29 3.25 -13.78
CA ALA A 196 3.63 3.03 -12.38
C ALA A 196 5.12 2.70 -12.20
N PHE A 197 5.96 3.74 -12.13
CA PHE A 197 7.40 3.69 -11.86
C PHE A 197 7.70 3.83 -10.35
N ASN A 198 6.96 3.06 -9.54
CA ASN A 198 6.72 3.36 -8.13
C ASN A 198 7.42 2.41 -7.16
N THR A 199 8.71 2.16 -7.36
CA THR A 199 9.59 1.41 -6.43
C THR A 199 10.80 2.23 -6.03
N LEU A 200 11.45 1.87 -4.92
CA LEU A 200 12.79 2.33 -4.60
C LEU A 200 13.81 1.82 -5.64
N VAL A 201 14.81 2.65 -5.90
CA VAL A 201 15.91 2.42 -6.86
C VAL A 201 17.23 2.52 -6.11
N PHE A 202 18.16 1.60 -6.40
CA PHE A 202 19.50 1.59 -5.82
C PHE A 202 20.52 2.24 -6.76
N ASP A 203 21.69 2.60 -6.25
CA ASP A 203 22.73 3.29 -7.03
C ASP A 203 23.16 2.53 -8.31
N GLU A 204 23.31 1.19 -8.23
CA GLU A 204 23.63 0.33 -9.38
C GLU A 204 22.56 0.31 -10.50
N GLU A 205 21.38 0.89 -10.26
CA GLU A 205 20.21 0.85 -11.15
C GLU A 205 19.90 2.20 -11.83
N LEU A 206 20.57 3.30 -11.43
CA LEU A 206 20.21 4.66 -11.83
C LEU A 206 20.27 4.90 -13.34
N HIS A 207 21.24 4.29 -14.04
CA HIS A 207 21.38 4.44 -15.50
C HIS A 207 20.27 3.71 -16.28
N GLU A 208 19.90 2.48 -15.90
CA GLU A 208 18.77 1.76 -16.51
C GLU A 208 17.46 2.54 -16.30
N VAL A 209 17.30 3.17 -15.13
CA VAL A 209 16.18 4.05 -14.84
C VAL A 209 16.14 5.26 -15.78
N GLN A 210 17.28 5.88 -16.10
CA GLN A 210 17.32 6.98 -17.07
C GLN A 210 16.91 6.51 -18.48
N GLU A 211 17.49 5.41 -18.98
CA GLU A 211 17.15 4.82 -20.28
C GLU A 211 15.65 4.49 -20.40
N LEU A 212 15.06 3.97 -19.32
CA LEU A 212 13.62 3.66 -19.27
C LEU A 212 12.74 4.91 -19.23
N ILE A 213 13.16 6.00 -18.57
CA ILE A 213 12.44 7.27 -18.57
C ILE A 213 12.42 7.88 -19.99
N GLU A 214 13.54 7.83 -20.70
CA GLU A 214 13.66 8.26 -22.09
C GLU A 214 12.69 7.46 -23.00
N GLN A 215 12.65 6.13 -22.86
CA GLN A 215 11.71 5.25 -23.60
C GLN A 215 10.23 5.49 -23.26
N ILE A 216 9.90 5.69 -21.97
CA ILE A 216 8.53 6.00 -21.51
C ILE A 216 8.05 7.31 -22.15
N TRP A 217 8.92 8.33 -22.19
CA TRP A 217 8.64 9.63 -22.80
C TRP A 217 8.48 9.53 -24.33
N GLU A 218 9.36 8.79 -25.03
CA GLU A 218 9.23 8.54 -26.47
C GLU A 218 7.94 7.79 -26.83
N CYS A 219 7.39 6.99 -25.91
CA CYS A 219 6.09 6.33 -26.09
C CYS A 219 4.88 7.27 -25.98
N GLY A 220 5.06 8.55 -25.59
CA GLY A 220 3.98 9.54 -25.44
C GLY A 220 3.14 9.40 -24.17
N VAL A 221 3.71 8.84 -23.09
CA VAL A 221 3.01 8.63 -21.81
C VAL A 221 2.68 9.96 -21.12
N ASP A 222 1.43 10.10 -20.64
CA ASP A 222 0.94 11.33 -20.01
C ASP A 222 1.60 11.62 -18.65
N ALA A 223 1.87 10.58 -17.84
CA ALA A 223 2.49 10.73 -16.52
C ALA A 223 3.27 9.50 -16.02
N VAL A 224 4.24 9.72 -15.16
CA VAL A 224 4.87 8.67 -14.33
C VAL A 224 4.46 8.81 -12.87
N ILE A 225 4.01 7.69 -12.27
CA ILE A 225 3.69 7.61 -10.84
C ILE A 225 4.94 7.13 -10.11
N VAL A 226 5.63 8.01 -9.38
CA VAL A 226 6.98 7.80 -8.84
C VAL A 226 6.96 7.66 -7.32
N GLN A 227 7.80 6.78 -6.76
CA GLN A 227 8.05 6.71 -5.30
C GLN A 227 9.28 7.52 -4.90
N ASP A 228 10.41 7.23 -5.54
CA ASP A 228 11.74 7.66 -5.11
C ASP A 228 12.00 9.15 -5.48
N VAL A 229 12.57 9.92 -4.54
CA VAL A 229 12.75 11.38 -4.68
C VAL A 229 13.83 11.69 -5.73
N GLY A 230 14.94 10.95 -5.71
CA GLY A 230 16.02 11.03 -6.68
C GLY A 230 15.58 10.59 -8.08
N VAL A 231 14.74 9.55 -8.18
CA VAL A 231 14.10 9.21 -9.46
C VAL A 231 13.19 10.33 -9.96
N SER A 232 12.44 11.00 -9.08
CA SER A 232 11.60 12.13 -9.46
C SER A 232 12.43 13.31 -10.00
N LYS A 233 13.60 13.55 -9.39
CA LYS A 233 14.62 14.50 -9.87
C LYS A 233 15.16 14.09 -11.26
N ILE A 234 15.53 12.82 -11.45
CA ILE A 234 15.97 12.29 -12.77
C ILE A 234 14.87 12.49 -13.83
N VAL A 235 13.62 12.09 -13.55
CA VAL A 235 12.49 12.29 -14.49
C VAL A 235 12.40 13.74 -14.92
N LYS A 236 12.41 14.69 -13.96
CA LYS A 236 12.32 16.12 -14.27
C LYS A 236 13.46 16.56 -15.20
N GLU A 237 14.72 16.31 -14.83
CA GLU A 237 15.85 16.82 -15.61
C GLU A 237 15.96 16.13 -16.99
N VAL A 238 15.61 14.84 -17.10
CA VAL A 238 15.52 14.13 -18.40
C VAL A 238 14.43 14.73 -19.28
N VAL A 239 13.21 14.92 -18.75
CA VAL A 239 12.09 15.48 -19.53
C VAL A 239 12.34 16.93 -19.94
N ASP A 240 12.93 17.75 -19.06
CA ASP A 240 13.33 19.12 -19.43
C ASP A 240 14.42 19.11 -20.53
N ALA A 241 15.43 18.24 -20.43
CA ALA A 241 16.51 18.13 -21.43
C ALA A 241 16.03 17.58 -22.79
N LEU A 242 15.07 16.65 -22.80
CA LEU A 242 14.43 16.16 -24.03
C LEU A 242 13.53 17.23 -24.67
N SER A 243 12.73 17.94 -23.84
CA SER A 243 11.86 19.02 -24.32
C SER A 243 12.66 20.16 -24.96
N ALA A 244 13.77 20.58 -24.35
CA ALA A 244 14.64 21.62 -24.90
C ALA A 244 15.22 21.23 -26.28
N LYS A 245 15.62 19.97 -26.46
CA LYS A 245 16.12 19.46 -27.75
C LYS A 245 15.04 19.48 -28.83
N MET A 246 13.78 19.16 -28.49
CA MET A 246 12.66 19.29 -29.44
C MET A 246 12.44 20.75 -29.87
N GLU A 247 12.45 21.70 -28.93
CA GLU A 247 12.26 23.13 -29.24
C GLU A 247 13.36 23.67 -30.18
N GLU A 248 14.62 23.22 -30.02
CA GLU A 248 15.72 23.55 -30.93
C GLU A 248 15.56 22.90 -32.33
N GLU A 249 15.12 21.63 -32.41
CA GLU A 249 14.91 20.94 -33.69
C GLU A 249 13.71 21.48 -34.48
N GLU A 250 12.58 21.80 -33.83
CA GLU A 250 11.43 22.45 -34.50
C GLU A 250 11.80 23.82 -35.05
N GLY A 251 12.62 24.59 -34.31
CA GLY A 251 13.17 25.88 -34.74
C GLY A 251 14.01 25.81 -36.03
N SER A 252 14.50 24.62 -36.42
CA SER A 252 15.25 24.40 -37.66
C SER A 252 14.39 24.34 -38.93
N GLY A 253 13.06 24.30 -38.80
CA GLY A 253 12.12 24.19 -39.93
C GLY A 253 11.93 22.76 -40.47
N ARG A 254 12.43 21.74 -39.75
CA ARG A 254 12.01 20.35 -39.96
C ARG A 254 10.70 20.11 -39.23
N MET A 255 9.60 20.09 -39.99
CA MET A 255 8.25 19.98 -39.46
C MET A 255 7.94 18.54 -39.00
N GLY A 256 7.83 18.34 -37.68
CA GLY A 256 7.50 17.06 -37.05
C GLY A 256 6.56 17.25 -35.86
N LYS A 257 5.32 17.67 -36.13
CA LYS A 257 4.30 17.92 -35.08
C LYS A 257 3.83 16.61 -34.42
N GLY A 258 4.58 16.12 -33.44
CA GLY A 258 4.19 15.04 -32.55
C GLY A 258 3.75 15.58 -31.19
N LEU A 259 2.49 15.32 -30.81
CA LEU A 259 1.83 15.67 -29.54
C LEU A 259 1.64 17.19 -29.29
N ASP A 260 0.43 17.59 -28.87
CA ASP A 260 0.08 19.01 -28.60
C ASP A 260 0.64 19.49 -27.24
N GLY A 261 1.97 19.66 -27.14
CA GLY A 261 2.64 20.46 -26.10
C GLY A 261 2.54 19.99 -24.65
N ALA A 262 2.01 18.79 -24.38
CA ALA A 262 1.91 18.22 -23.04
C ALA A 262 3.27 17.65 -22.57
N ARG A 263 3.82 18.19 -21.48
CA ARG A 263 4.97 17.61 -20.78
C ARG A 263 4.50 16.40 -19.97
N MET A 264 5.27 15.31 -19.96
CA MET A 264 4.99 14.14 -19.11
C MET A 264 4.97 14.56 -17.63
N GLU A 265 3.84 14.33 -16.96
CA GLU A 265 3.63 14.71 -15.56
C GLU A 265 4.36 13.77 -14.57
N ILE A 266 4.62 14.26 -13.36
CA ILE A 266 5.06 13.44 -12.22
C ILE A 266 3.93 13.36 -11.20
N HIS A 267 3.49 12.14 -10.89
CA HIS A 267 2.47 11.87 -9.86
C HIS A 267 3.14 11.22 -8.65
N ALA A 268 3.04 11.83 -7.47
CA ALA A 268 3.62 11.30 -6.25
C ALA A 268 2.86 10.04 -5.78
N SER A 269 3.53 8.90 -5.78
CA SER A 269 2.94 7.60 -5.41
C SER A 269 2.55 7.57 -3.93
N THR A 270 1.48 6.81 -3.62
CA THR A 270 1.10 6.45 -2.24
C THR A 270 2.28 5.86 -1.43
N GLN A 271 3.27 5.25 -2.10
CA GLN A 271 4.49 4.75 -1.45
C GLN A 271 5.42 5.85 -0.88
N GLN A 272 5.13 7.14 -1.10
CA GLN A 272 5.75 8.26 -0.38
C GLN A 272 5.11 8.52 1.00
N THR A 273 4.07 7.78 1.39
CA THR A 273 3.41 7.88 2.71
C THR A 273 2.75 9.25 3.00
N VAL A 274 2.34 10.00 1.96
CA VAL A 274 1.74 11.34 2.12
C VAL A 274 0.35 11.26 2.77
N THR A 275 0.22 11.91 3.93
CA THR A 275 -0.96 11.81 4.82
C THR A 275 -1.46 13.16 5.35
N CYS A 276 -0.82 14.29 5.02
CA CYS A 276 -1.23 15.65 5.41
C CYS A 276 -0.81 16.67 4.34
N ALA A 277 -1.36 17.90 4.41
CA ALA A 277 -1.11 18.96 3.44
C ALA A 277 0.39 19.33 3.33
N ASP A 278 1.12 19.40 4.45
CA ASP A 278 2.58 19.64 4.43
C ASP A 278 3.36 18.57 3.64
N GLY A 279 2.85 17.33 3.59
CA GLY A 279 3.43 16.25 2.78
C GLY A 279 3.08 16.36 1.29
N VAL A 280 1.93 16.95 0.95
CA VAL A 280 1.57 17.29 -0.45
C VAL A 280 2.47 18.41 -0.95
N GLU A 281 2.64 19.47 -0.15
CA GLU A 281 3.54 20.58 -0.47
C GLU A 281 5.01 20.15 -0.54
N PHE A 282 5.44 19.17 0.27
CA PHE A 282 6.75 18.54 0.08
C PHE A 282 6.88 17.90 -1.30
N ALA A 283 5.93 17.05 -1.71
CA ALA A 283 5.99 16.34 -2.99
C ALA A 283 5.93 17.31 -4.19
N ALA A 284 5.04 18.31 -4.14
CA ALA A 284 4.98 19.35 -5.17
C ALA A 284 6.31 20.10 -5.32
N GLN A 285 6.89 20.55 -4.21
CA GLN A 285 8.08 21.41 -4.22
C GLN A 285 9.41 20.65 -4.37
N ARG A 286 9.46 19.34 -4.07
CA ARG A 286 10.70 18.52 -4.10
C ARG A 286 10.71 17.40 -5.14
N THR A 287 9.55 16.87 -5.53
CA THR A 287 9.44 15.87 -6.61
C THR A 287 8.73 16.41 -7.85
N ASN A 288 8.51 17.74 -7.93
CA ASN A 288 7.80 18.41 -9.03
C ASN A 288 6.45 17.76 -9.36
N ALA A 289 5.73 17.30 -8.32
CA ALA A 289 4.51 16.52 -8.50
C ALA A 289 3.30 17.41 -8.83
N THR A 290 2.64 17.14 -9.95
CA THR A 290 1.36 17.79 -10.33
C THR A 290 0.17 17.22 -9.55
N ARG A 291 0.28 15.96 -9.15
CA ARG A 291 -0.74 15.18 -8.44
C ARG A 291 -0.11 14.35 -7.32
N VAL A 292 -0.82 14.19 -6.21
CA VAL A 292 -0.40 13.34 -5.08
C VAL A 292 -1.43 12.26 -4.77
N VAL A 293 -0.98 11.00 -4.78
CA VAL A 293 -1.78 9.84 -4.38
C VAL A 293 -1.65 9.63 -2.88
N LEU A 294 -2.72 9.90 -2.13
CA LEU A 294 -2.67 9.90 -0.67
C LEU A 294 -2.51 8.51 -0.04
N GLY A 295 -2.23 8.48 1.26
CA GLY A 295 -2.43 7.32 2.11
C GLY A 295 -3.87 6.82 2.04
N ARG A 296 -4.05 5.49 2.12
CA ARG A 296 -5.36 4.82 2.09
C ARG A 296 -6.03 4.78 3.47
N GLU A 297 -5.31 5.26 4.46
CA GLU A 297 -5.61 5.25 5.89
C GLU A 297 -6.32 6.54 6.37
N LEU A 298 -6.68 7.42 5.42
CA LEU A 298 -7.38 8.68 5.67
C LEU A 298 -8.91 8.53 5.61
N SER A 299 -9.58 9.25 6.49
CA SER A 299 -11.03 9.48 6.46
C SER A 299 -11.42 10.55 5.45
N LEU A 300 -12.71 10.59 5.09
CA LEU A 300 -13.22 11.60 4.18
C LEU A 300 -13.01 13.03 4.71
N THR A 301 -13.11 13.23 6.02
CA THR A 301 -12.85 14.51 6.68
C THR A 301 -11.40 14.93 6.57
N GLU A 302 -10.46 13.99 6.77
CA GLU A 302 -9.02 14.23 6.64
C GLU A 302 -8.66 14.55 5.18
N ILE A 303 -9.23 13.83 4.20
CA ILE A 303 -9.07 14.12 2.77
C ILE A 303 -9.58 15.52 2.42
N ALA A 304 -10.77 15.90 2.91
CA ALA A 304 -11.35 17.23 2.70
C ALA A 304 -10.55 18.37 3.37
N GLN A 305 -9.80 18.07 4.44
CA GLN A 305 -8.88 19.02 5.07
C GLN A 305 -7.58 19.18 4.27
N ILE A 306 -7.09 18.12 3.60
CA ILE A 306 -5.91 18.21 2.74
C ILE A 306 -6.24 19.00 1.47
N THR A 307 -7.30 18.63 0.73
CA THR A 307 -7.72 19.26 -0.53
C THR A 307 -8.08 20.74 -0.42
N SER A 308 -8.46 21.21 0.77
CA SER A 308 -8.77 22.61 1.06
C SER A 308 -7.56 23.45 1.52
N ASN A 309 -6.40 22.81 1.74
CA ASN A 309 -5.15 23.47 2.15
C ASN A 309 -4.01 23.29 1.13
N THR A 310 -4.31 22.85 -0.10
CA THR A 310 -3.37 22.75 -1.22
C THR A 310 -4.08 22.95 -2.56
N ASP A 311 -3.38 23.50 -3.55
CA ASP A 311 -3.90 23.63 -4.91
C ASP A 311 -3.64 22.39 -5.78
N ILE A 312 -2.66 21.56 -5.41
CA ILE A 312 -2.20 20.34 -6.09
C ILE A 312 -3.33 19.32 -6.26
N GLU A 313 -3.31 18.55 -7.37
CA GLU A 313 -4.31 17.50 -7.59
C GLU A 313 -4.21 16.38 -6.56
N ILE A 314 -5.35 15.96 -6.01
CA ILE A 314 -5.43 14.90 -5.00
C ILE A 314 -6.05 13.65 -5.61
N GLU A 315 -5.38 12.52 -5.41
CA GLU A 315 -5.86 11.21 -5.83
C GLU A 315 -6.11 10.28 -4.64
N ALA A 316 -7.26 9.61 -4.64
CA ALA A 316 -7.65 8.64 -3.63
C ALA A 316 -7.90 7.26 -4.26
N PHE A 317 -7.37 6.20 -3.63
CA PHE A 317 -7.82 4.85 -3.93
C PHE A 317 -9.27 4.69 -3.44
N VAL A 318 -10.15 4.15 -4.29
CA VAL A 318 -11.57 3.93 -3.95
C VAL A 318 -11.97 2.46 -3.92
N HIS A 319 -11.18 1.56 -4.51
CA HIS A 319 -11.55 0.14 -4.57
C HIS A 319 -10.35 -0.80 -4.59
N GLY A 320 -10.57 -2.04 -4.15
CA GLY A 320 -9.65 -3.16 -4.35
C GLY A 320 -8.78 -3.47 -3.14
N ALA A 321 -7.54 -3.90 -3.40
CA ALA A 321 -6.71 -4.56 -2.40
C ALA A 321 -6.16 -3.59 -1.33
N LEU A 322 -6.78 -3.57 -0.14
CA LEU A 322 -6.25 -2.81 0.99
C LEU A 322 -5.02 -3.52 1.60
N CYS A 323 -3.99 -2.72 1.91
CA CYS A 323 -2.87 -3.13 2.74
C CYS A 323 -3.24 -2.97 4.23
N VAL A 324 -2.56 -3.70 5.13
CA VAL A 324 -2.65 -3.39 6.57
C VAL A 324 -1.64 -2.31 6.98
N SER A 325 -0.52 -2.24 6.26
CA SER A 325 0.60 -1.35 6.51
C SER A 325 0.53 -0.14 5.59
N TYR A 326 0.84 1.03 6.13
CA TYR A 326 1.03 2.26 5.39
C TYR A 326 1.95 2.00 4.17
N SER A 327 1.54 2.50 3.01
CA SER A 327 2.28 2.39 1.75
C SER A 327 3.71 2.94 1.91
N GLY A 328 4.74 2.21 1.45
CA GLY A 328 6.15 2.60 1.62
C GLY A 328 6.77 2.30 3.00
N GLN A 329 6.00 1.78 3.97
CA GLN A 329 6.44 1.53 5.35
C GLN A 329 6.31 0.05 5.76
N CYS A 330 6.58 -0.89 4.85
CA CYS A 330 6.27 -2.31 5.02
C CYS A 330 7.49 -3.22 4.81
N PHE A 331 8.29 -3.43 5.86
CA PHE A 331 9.57 -4.15 5.76
C PHE A 331 9.45 -5.69 5.91
N SER A 332 8.23 -6.22 6.08
CA SER A 332 7.97 -7.65 6.36
C SER A 332 8.52 -8.66 5.35
N SER A 333 8.74 -8.26 4.10
CA SER A 333 9.25 -9.16 3.05
C SER A 333 10.78 -9.16 3.01
N GLU A 334 11.39 -8.03 3.39
CA GLU A 334 12.83 -7.82 3.44
C GLU A 334 13.43 -8.56 4.65
N ALA A 335 12.78 -8.39 5.81
CA ALA A 335 13.02 -9.08 7.07
C ALA A 335 13.12 -10.62 6.97
N TRP A 336 12.46 -11.22 5.99
CA TRP A 336 12.24 -12.67 5.91
C TRP A 336 12.91 -13.36 4.71
N GLY A 337 13.58 -12.64 3.81
CA GLY A 337 14.30 -13.29 2.70
C GLY A 337 14.62 -12.43 1.48
N GLY A 338 15.20 -11.24 1.67
CA GLY A 338 15.87 -10.49 0.59
C GLY A 338 14.96 -10.02 -0.55
N ARG A 339 13.67 -9.81 -0.27
CA ARG A 339 12.65 -9.36 -1.22
C ARG A 339 11.90 -8.15 -0.66
N SER A 340 12.11 -6.97 -1.22
CA SER A 340 11.45 -5.78 -0.70
C SER A 340 9.97 -5.69 -1.10
N ALA A 341 9.10 -5.34 -0.14
CA ALA A 341 7.71 -5.00 -0.43
C ALA A 341 7.57 -3.61 -1.09
N ASN A 342 8.39 -2.65 -0.66
CA ASN A 342 8.52 -1.31 -1.24
C ASN A 342 8.91 -1.42 -2.72
N ARG A 343 9.82 -2.35 -3.07
CA ARG A 343 10.20 -2.71 -4.46
C ARG A 343 9.23 -3.68 -5.14
N GLY A 344 7.95 -3.71 -4.74
CA GLY A 344 6.90 -4.45 -5.43
C GLY A 344 6.92 -5.98 -5.27
N GLN A 345 7.87 -6.54 -4.53
CA GLN A 345 8.03 -8.00 -4.38
C GLN A 345 7.25 -8.62 -3.22
N CYS A 346 6.41 -7.81 -2.54
CA CYS A 346 5.63 -8.15 -1.35
C CYS A 346 5.15 -9.62 -1.28
N ALA A 347 5.50 -10.27 -0.17
CA ALA A 347 5.21 -11.67 0.15
C ALA A 347 3.85 -11.89 0.85
N GLN A 348 3.07 -10.82 1.09
CA GLN A 348 1.77 -10.86 1.77
C GLN A 348 1.79 -11.43 3.21
N ALA A 349 2.87 -11.19 3.95
CA ALA A 349 3.06 -11.62 5.34
C ALA A 349 1.86 -11.33 6.27
N CYS A 350 1.19 -10.18 6.12
CA CYS A 350 -0.01 -9.82 6.88
C CYS A 350 -1.23 -10.72 6.64
N ARG A 351 -1.18 -11.61 5.65
CA ARG A 351 -2.21 -12.58 5.30
C ARG A 351 -1.91 -13.99 5.84
N LEU A 352 -0.85 -14.15 6.64
CA LEU A 352 -0.56 -15.36 7.43
C LEU A 352 -1.36 -15.37 8.75
N PRO A 353 -1.52 -16.54 9.39
CA PRO A 353 -2.09 -16.62 10.74
C PRO A 353 -1.08 -16.14 11.80
N TYR A 354 -1.59 -15.49 12.86
CA TYR A 354 -0.83 -15.04 14.02
C TYR A 354 -1.58 -15.35 15.31
N GLY A 355 -0.86 -15.76 16.37
CA GLY A 355 -1.42 -15.88 17.72
C GLY A 355 -1.24 -14.58 18.51
N LEU A 356 -2.29 -14.10 19.17
CA LEU A 356 -2.19 -12.91 20.04
C LEU A 356 -1.60 -13.28 21.41
N ILE A 357 -0.44 -12.75 21.73
CA ILE A 357 0.14 -12.80 23.08
C ILE A 357 -0.18 -11.49 23.78
N ALA A 358 -0.68 -11.53 25.01
CA ALA A 358 -0.84 -10.35 25.84
C ALA A 358 -0.36 -10.65 27.27
N ASN A 359 0.62 -9.88 27.74
CA ASN A 359 1.33 -10.05 29.01
C ASN A 359 1.93 -11.47 29.18
N GLY A 360 2.61 -11.97 28.13
CA GLY A 360 3.22 -13.31 28.08
C GLY A 360 2.26 -14.48 27.85
N GLU A 361 0.94 -14.27 27.94
CA GLU A 361 -0.08 -15.31 27.74
C GLU A 361 -0.65 -15.29 26.33
N LEU A 362 -0.67 -16.44 25.65
CA LEU A 362 -1.44 -16.64 24.42
C LEU A 362 -2.94 -16.53 24.73
N LYS A 363 -3.65 -15.69 23.97
CA LYS A 363 -5.10 -15.48 24.12
C LYS A 363 -5.85 -16.19 23.01
N HIS A 364 -6.92 -16.89 23.37
CA HIS A 364 -7.86 -17.47 22.41
C HIS A 364 -8.89 -16.42 22.01
N LEU A 365 -9.18 -16.35 20.71
CA LEU A 365 -10.03 -15.34 20.09
C LEU A 365 -11.11 -16.06 19.27
N SER A 366 -12.38 -15.75 19.55
CA SER A 366 -13.53 -16.21 18.76
C SER A 366 -14.35 -15.02 18.25
N PHE A 367 -15.30 -15.27 17.35
CA PHE A 367 -16.19 -14.23 16.84
C PHE A 367 -17.18 -13.72 17.91
N ASP A 368 -17.51 -14.54 18.92
CA ASP A 368 -18.32 -14.16 20.08
C ASP A 368 -17.55 -13.32 21.13
N GLY A 369 -16.21 -13.34 21.10
CA GLY A 369 -15.37 -12.51 21.97
C GLY A 369 -14.03 -13.15 22.37
N ILE A 370 -13.54 -12.75 23.55
CA ILE A 370 -12.23 -13.16 24.08
C ILE A 370 -12.44 -14.13 25.24
N GLU A 371 -12.40 -15.44 24.98
CA GLU A 371 -12.36 -16.46 26.04
C GLU A 371 -10.98 -16.43 26.73
N GLY A 372 -10.80 -15.54 27.72
CA GLY A 372 -9.59 -15.51 28.54
C GLY A 372 -9.35 -14.30 29.45
N ILE A 373 -10.02 -13.15 29.23
CA ILE A 373 -9.79 -11.95 30.05
C ILE A 373 -10.64 -11.92 31.34
N MET A 374 -11.75 -12.66 31.38
CA MET A 374 -12.51 -12.92 32.62
C MET A 374 -12.47 -14.43 32.90
N GLY A 375 -12.13 -14.79 34.15
CA GLY A 375 -11.63 -16.13 34.49
C GLY A 375 -12.55 -17.30 34.10
N GLY A 376 -12.21 -17.97 33.00
CA GLY A 376 -12.78 -19.24 32.55
C GLY A 376 -11.74 -20.36 32.59
N SER A 377 -12.18 -21.60 32.82
CA SER A 377 -11.28 -22.75 32.99
C SER A 377 -10.62 -23.23 31.70
N ASN A 378 -9.38 -23.75 31.80
CA ASN A 378 -8.66 -24.49 30.74
C ASN A 378 -9.57 -25.45 29.95
N LYS A 379 -10.09 -24.99 28.81
CA LYS A 379 -10.82 -25.79 27.83
C LYS A 379 -9.79 -26.35 26.86
N GLN A 380 -9.35 -27.58 27.11
CA GLN A 380 -8.34 -28.22 26.28
C GLN A 380 -8.90 -28.43 24.86
N LEU A 381 -8.31 -27.74 23.88
CA LEU A 381 -8.77 -27.67 22.49
C LEU A 381 -9.05 -29.05 21.89
N GLN A 382 -10.10 -29.12 21.07
CA GLN A 382 -10.25 -30.17 20.06
C GLN A 382 -9.83 -29.58 18.72
N ASN A 383 -9.09 -30.34 17.90
CA ASN A 383 -8.41 -29.82 16.69
C ASN A 383 -9.34 -29.41 15.51
N ASN A 384 -10.59 -29.03 15.75
CA ASN A 384 -11.60 -28.69 14.73
C ASN A 384 -12.55 -27.54 15.14
N ASP A 385 -12.19 -26.66 16.09
CA ASP A 385 -13.03 -25.50 16.41
C ASP A 385 -13.00 -24.48 15.25
N VAL A 386 -14.05 -24.50 14.41
CA VAL A 386 -14.13 -23.80 13.11
C VAL A 386 -14.28 -22.27 13.19
N ASP A 387 -14.30 -21.70 14.40
CA ASP A 387 -14.66 -20.31 14.70
C ASP A 387 -13.56 -19.55 15.48
N GLU A 388 -12.29 -20.00 15.41
CA GLU A 388 -11.13 -19.27 15.92
C GLU A 388 -10.69 -18.13 14.98
N VAL A 389 -10.25 -17.00 15.56
CA VAL A 389 -9.77 -15.82 14.83
C VAL A 389 -8.23 -15.85 14.74
N GLN A 390 -7.69 -16.16 13.55
CA GLN A 390 -6.24 -16.34 13.35
C GLN A 390 -5.59 -15.26 12.46
N TYR A 391 -6.34 -14.61 11.56
CA TYR A 391 -5.78 -13.73 10.53
C TYR A 391 -5.74 -12.26 10.98
N LEU A 392 -5.03 -12.00 12.08
CA LEU A 392 -5.08 -10.75 12.88
C LEU A 392 -4.60 -9.49 12.15
N LEU A 393 -3.94 -9.60 11.00
CA LEU A 393 -3.46 -8.48 10.18
C LEU A 393 -4.04 -8.48 8.75
N SER A 394 -5.15 -9.20 8.51
CA SER A 394 -5.74 -9.38 7.18
C SER A 394 -7.03 -8.55 7.00
N PRO A 395 -6.95 -7.31 6.48
CA PRO A 395 -8.12 -6.45 6.29
C PRO A 395 -9.02 -6.91 5.13
N GLN A 396 -10.29 -6.51 5.20
CA GLN A 396 -11.24 -6.59 4.08
C GLN A 396 -10.78 -5.76 2.87
N ASP A 397 -11.42 -5.94 1.71
CA ASP A 397 -11.10 -5.16 0.50
C ASP A 397 -11.87 -3.82 0.47
N LEU A 398 -11.24 -2.79 -0.11
CA LEU A 398 -11.79 -1.44 -0.15
C LEU A 398 -12.96 -1.35 -1.14
N CYS A 399 -14.04 -0.66 -0.75
CA CYS A 399 -15.17 -0.32 -1.60
C CYS A 399 -15.76 1.04 -1.15
N GLY A 400 -15.35 2.09 -1.83
CA GLY A 400 -15.78 3.47 -1.61
C GLY A 400 -17.03 3.88 -2.41
N LEU A 401 -17.77 2.96 -3.05
CA LEU A 401 -18.95 3.30 -3.88
C LEU A 401 -19.93 4.24 -3.16
N GLU A 402 -20.30 3.90 -1.93
CA GLU A 402 -21.20 4.69 -1.07
C GLU A 402 -20.61 6.05 -0.64
N HIS A 403 -19.29 6.24 -0.82
CA HIS A 403 -18.53 7.43 -0.43
C HIS A 403 -18.11 8.30 -1.63
N VAL A 404 -18.41 7.91 -2.88
CA VAL A 404 -18.01 8.65 -4.09
C VAL A 404 -18.54 10.08 -4.07
N GLU A 405 -19.80 10.29 -3.70
CA GLU A 405 -20.35 11.66 -3.57
C GLU A 405 -19.61 12.49 -2.53
N GLY A 406 -19.20 11.87 -1.42
CA GLY A 406 -18.34 12.51 -0.42
C GLY A 406 -17.00 12.93 -1.01
N LEU A 407 -16.32 12.03 -1.72
CA LEU A 407 -15.00 12.27 -2.32
C LEU A 407 -15.04 13.35 -3.42
N VAL A 408 -16.10 13.37 -4.24
CA VAL A 408 -16.38 14.46 -5.19
C VAL A 408 -16.51 15.78 -4.44
N ARG A 409 -17.37 15.84 -3.41
CA ARG A 409 -17.60 17.05 -2.59
C ARG A 409 -16.39 17.49 -1.75
N ALA A 410 -15.45 16.58 -1.50
CA ALA A 410 -14.16 16.89 -0.88
C ALA A 410 -13.15 17.50 -1.87
N GLY A 411 -13.42 17.55 -3.17
CA GLY A 411 -12.49 18.08 -4.17
C GLY A 411 -11.32 17.15 -4.48
N VAL A 412 -11.53 15.83 -4.40
CA VAL A 412 -10.57 14.84 -4.92
C VAL A 412 -10.58 14.90 -6.45
N SER A 413 -9.40 15.02 -7.08
CA SER A 413 -9.24 15.16 -8.54
C SER A 413 -9.33 13.82 -9.28
N CYS A 414 -8.91 12.71 -8.66
CA CYS A 414 -8.88 11.40 -9.30
C CYS A 414 -9.27 10.27 -8.34
N LEU A 415 -10.11 9.34 -8.80
CA LEU A 415 -10.53 8.14 -8.07
C LEU A 415 -9.86 6.90 -8.68
N LYS A 416 -8.95 6.24 -7.94
CA LYS A 416 -8.14 5.10 -8.42
C LYS A 416 -8.70 3.74 -7.99
N ILE A 417 -8.84 2.81 -8.94
CA ILE A 417 -9.20 1.40 -8.66
C ILE A 417 -7.95 0.54 -8.58
N GLU A 418 -7.72 -0.19 -7.47
CA GLU A 418 -6.57 -1.10 -7.36
C GLU A 418 -6.83 -2.50 -7.93
N GLY A 419 -6.05 -2.87 -8.95
CA GLY A 419 -6.09 -4.21 -9.54
C GLY A 419 -4.78 -4.66 -10.21
N ARG A 420 -3.73 -4.94 -9.44
CA ARG A 420 -2.43 -5.45 -9.96
C ARG A 420 -2.56 -6.76 -10.73
N LEU A 421 -3.20 -7.76 -10.15
CA LEU A 421 -3.29 -9.14 -10.68
C LEU A 421 -4.75 -9.51 -10.93
N LYS A 422 -5.43 -8.69 -11.74
CA LYS A 422 -6.87 -8.77 -12.00
C LYS A 422 -7.16 -8.97 -13.49
N ASP A 423 -8.20 -9.76 -13.78
CA ASP A 423 -8.65 -10.00 -15.15
C ASP A 423 -9.52 -8.85 -15.69
N SER A 424 -9.83 -8.89 -16.98
CA SER A 424 -10.67 -7.90 -17.65
C SER A 424 -12.11 -7.85 -17.14
N SER A 425 -12.64 -8.91 -16.52
CA SER A 425 -13.98 -8.93 -15.92
C SER A 425 -14.02 -8.15 -14.60
N TYR A 426 -12.97 -8.25 -13.77
CA TYR A 426 -12.80 -7.37 -12.61
C TYR A 426 -12.66 -5.90 -13.04
N VAL A 427 -11.82 -5.62 -14.04
CA VAL A 427 -11.59 -4.24 -14.51
C VAL A 427 -12.87 -3.64 -15.10
N ALA A 428 -13.61 -4.39 -15.93
CA ALA A 428 -14.89 -3.93 -16.48
C ALA A 428 -15.94 -3.64 -15.39
N ALA A 429 -16.15 -4.59 -14.48
CA ALA A 429 -17.14 -4.48 -13.41
C ALA A 429 -16.87 -3.25 -12.51
N THR A 430 -15.62 -3.11 -12.07
CA THR A 430 -15.21 -2.03 -11.16
C THR A 430 -15.24 -0.67 -11.85
N THR A 431 -14.67 -0.55 -13.06
CA THR A 431 -14.73 0.71 -13.83
C THR A 431 -16.17 1.15 -14.05
N ARG A 432 -17.06 0.24 -14.48
CA ARG A 432 -18.48 0.56 -14.74
C ARG A 432 -19.20 1.06 -13.48
N ALA A 433 -18.99 0.38 -12.35
CA ALA A 433 -19.61 0.76 -11.07
C ALA A 433 -19.17 2.15 -10.58
N TYR A 434 -17.87 2.46 -10.64
CA TYR A 434 -17.38 3.77 -10.22
C TYR A 434 -17.73 4.88 -11.20
N ARG A 435 -17.76 4.63 -12.52
CA ARG A 435 -18.25 5.61 -13.51
C ARG A 435 -19.71 5.98 -13.24
N GLN A 436 -20.56 4.98 -13.02
CA GLN A 436 -21.96 5.15 -12.62
C GLN A 436 -22.11 5.98 -11.32
N ALA A 437 -21.29 5.71 -10.31
CA ALA A 437 -21.30 6.45 -9.04
C ALA A 437 -20.80 7.91 -9.18
N ILE A 438 -19.76 8.17 -9.99
CA ILE A 438 -19.26 9.53 -10.25
C ILE A 438 -20.30 10.33 -11.05
N ASP A 439 -20.92 9.73 -12.07
CA ASP A 439 -21.95 10.40 -12.88
C ASP A 439 -23.19 10.77 -12.06
N GLU A 440 -23.61 9.92 -11.10
CA GLU A 440 -24.69 10.25 -10.17
C GLU A 440 -24.29 11.37 -9.19
N ALA A 441 -23.11 11.28 -8.59
CA ALA A 441 -22.59 12.27 -7.66
C ALA A 441 -22.43 13.65 -8.32
N TRP A 442 -21.85 13.68 -9.52
CA TRP A 442 -21.65 14.91 -10.29
C TRP A 442 -22.97 15.54 -10.74
N GLY A 443 -23.95 14.72 -11.11
CA GLY A 443 -25.31 15.19 -11.41
C GLY A 443 -25.92 15.99 -10.25
N LYS A 444 -25.76 15.53 -9.01
CA LYS A 444 -26.24 16.25 -7.80
C LYS A 444 -25.53 17.58 -7.59
N VAL A 445 -24.20 17.61 -7.75
CA VAL A 445 -23.40 18.85 -7.63
C VAL A 445 -23.84 19.88 -8.68
N LEU A 446 -24.09 19.46 -9.92
CA LEU A 446 -24.61 20.35 -10.97
C LEU A 446 -26.05 20.82 -10.69
N GLU A 447 -26.94 19.95 -10.18
CA GLU A 447 -28.30 20.32 -9.77
C GLU A 447 -28.32 21.33 -8.59
N GLU A 448 -27.31 21.32 -7.72
CA GLU A 448 -27.12 22.29 -6.64
C GLU A 448 -26.50 23.62 -7.10
N GLN A 449 -25.53 23.57 -8.02
CA GLN A 449 -24.87 24.77 -8.56
C GLN A 449 -25.76 25.56 -9.54
N SER A 450 -26.69 24.91 -10.24
CA SER A 450 -27.49 25.53 -11.30
C SER A 450 -28.83 26.10 -10.79
N THR A 451 -28.95 27.44 -10.78
CA THR A 451 -30.17 28.17 -10.36
C THR A 451 -31.37 28.02 -11.32
N THR A 452 -31.25 27.19 -12.37
CA THR A 452 -32.29 26.90 -13.35
C THR A 452 -32.39 25.40 -13.62
N SER A 453 -33.47 24.77 -13.15
CA SER A 453 -33.70 23.34 -13.24
C SER A 453 -33.89 22.85 -14.69
N SER A 454 -32.81 22.50 -15.36
CA SER A 454 -32.81 21.85 -16.69
C SER A 454 -32.25 20.43 -16.57
N SER A 455 -33.09 19.51 -16.09
CA SER A 455 -32.72 18.15 -15.66
C SER A 455 -32.45 17.16 -16.81
N THR A 456 -31.39 17.40 -17.58
CA THR A 456 -30.88 16.48 -18.62
C THR A 456 -30.08 15.34 -17.97
N LYS A 457 -30.76 14.38 -17.34
CA LYS A 457 -30.13 13.18 -16.77
C LYS A 457 -29.42 12.36 -17.86
N ARG A 458 -28.08 12.38 -17.85
CA ARG A 458 -27.23 11.43 -18.60
C ARG A 458 -27.32 10.03 -17.99
N ILE A 459 -28.38 9.30 -18.33
CA ILE A 459 -28.48 7.86 -18.02
C ILE A 459 -27.54 7.11 -18.99
N LEU A 460 -26.29 6.90 -18.57
CA LEU A 460 -25.18 6.42 -19.41
C LEU A 460 -25.09 4.90 -19.59
N SER A 461 -26.08 4.14 -19.13
CA SER A 461 -26.12 2.68 -19.23
C SER A 461 -27.54 2.13 -19.19
N SER A 462 -27.78 1.05 -19.94
CA SER A 462 -29.02 0.27 -19.84
C SER A 462 -29.09 -0.54 -18.53
N PRO A 463 -30.27 -1.04 -18.13
CA PRO A 463 -30.40 -1.85 -16.90
C PRO A 463 -29.54 -3.13 -16.89
N ASP A 464 -29.22 -3.70 -18.05
CA ASP A 464 -28.35 -4.87 -18.19
C ASP A 464 -26.86 -4.57 -17.93
N GLU A 465 -26.48 -3.28 -17.93
CA GLU A 465 -25.11 -2.77 -17.78
C GLU A 465 -24.87 -2.10 -16.41
N HIS A 466 -25.87 -2.10 -15.53
CA HIS A 466 -25.72 -1.66 -14.14
C HIS A 466 -24.88 -2.66 -13.33
N VAL A 467 -23.91 -2.17 -12.55
CA VAL A 467 -23.07 -3.00 -11.66
C VAL A 467 -23.28 -2.55 -10.22
N SER A 468 -23.83 -3.44 -9.38
CA SER A 468 -24.10 -3.16 -7.97
C SER A 468 -22.91 -3.51 -7.06
N ARG A 469 -22.96 -3.07 -5.79
CA ARG A 469 -22.03 -3.58 -4.76
C ARG A 469 -22.05 -5.11 -4.64
N SER A 470 -23.24 -5.72 -4.75
CA SER A 470 -23.40 -7.19 -4.69
C SER A 470 -22.69 -7.90 -5.84
N ASP A 471 -22.72 -7.31 -7.05
CA ASP A 471 -21.93 -7.80 -8.18
C ASP A 471 -20.42 -7.78 -7.85
N LEU A 472 -19.91 -6.68 -7.27
CA LEU A 472 -18.49 -6.57 -6.90
C LEU A 472 -18.10 -7.62 -5.84
N THR A 473 -18.95 -7.89 -4.85
CA THR A 473 -18.76 -8.96 -3.86
C THR A 473 -18.62 -10.35 -4.51
N HIS A 474 -19.39 -10.63 -5.56
CA HIS A 474 -19.30 -11.87 -6.34
C HIS A 474 -18.13 -11.92 -7.33
N VAL A 475 -17.59 -10.76 -7.73
CA VAL A 475 -16.42 -10.68 -8.61
C VAL A 475 -15.12 -10.80 -7.81
N PHE A 476 -14.94 -9.98 -6.77
CA PHE A 476 -13.86 -10.16 -5.79
C PHE A 476 -14.04 -9.30 -4.52
N ALA A 477 -13.96 -9.96 -3.36
CA ALA A 477 -13.91 -9.36 -2.03
C ALA A 477 -13.19 -10.34 -1.07
N ARG A 478 -12.59 -9.88 0.03
CA ARG A 478 -11.80 -10.74 0.96
C ARG A 478 -12.11 -10.45 2.42
N GLY A 479 -11.77 -11.39 3.30
CA GLY A 479 -11.93 -11.20 4.74
C GLY A 479 -13.37 -11.35 5.23
N GLN A 480 -14.20 -12.06 4.46
CA GLN A 480 -15.59 -12.36 4.83
C GLN A 480 -15.71 -13.08 6.18
N ASP A 481 -16.79 -12.79 6.89
CA ASP A 481 -17.36 -13.65 7.92
C ASP A 481 -18.88 -13.82 7.68
N GLU A 482 -19.57 -14.58 8.51
CA GLU A 482 -21.01 -14.82 8.37
C GLU A 482 -21.86 -13.53 8.34
N ASN A 483 -21.35 -12.39 8.83
CA ASN A 483 -22.04 -11.11 8.90
C ASN A 483 -21.51 -10.04 7.92
N HIS A 484 -20.43 -10.30 7.16
CA HIS A 484 -19.75 -9.30 6.33
C HIS A 484 -19.37 -9.81 4.92
N ASP A 485 -19.62 -9.00 3.89
CA ASP A 485 -19.42 -9.33 2.47
C ASP A 485 -17.95 -9.33 2.01
N GLY A 486 -17.02 -8.85 2.84
CA GLY A 486 -15.60 -8.71 2.52
C GLY A 486 -15.24 -7.39 1.83
N LEU A 487 -16.20 -6.45 1.75
CA LEU A 487 -16.01 -5.10 1.24
C LEU A 487 -16.21 -4.08 2.39
N THR A 488 -15.29 -3.13 2.50
CA THR A 488 -15.30 -2.10 3.55
C THR A 488 -15.12 -0.70 2.96
N ALA A 489 -15.67 0.33 3.60
CA ALA A 489 -15.30 1.73 3.34
C ALA A 489 -13.82 2.03 3.69
N GLY A 490 -13.08 1.04 4.19
CA GLY A 490 -11.68 1.15 4.56
C GLY A 490 -11.56 2.07 5.77
N PHE A 491 -11.02 3.26 5.52
CA PHE A 491 -10.80 4.30 6.52
C PHE A 491 -11.63 5.56 6.29
N PHE A 492 -12.48 5.63 5.25
CA PHE A 492 -13.30 6.82 4.95
C PHE A 492 -14.21 7.25 6.12
N GLU A 493 -14.64 6.30 6.94
CA GLU A 493 -15.44 6.51 8.17
C GLU A 493 -14.60 6.70 9.45
N GLY A 494 -13.28 6.85 9.32
CA GLY A 494 -12.29 6.82 10.41
C GLY A 494 -11.73 5.42 10.69
N PRO A 495 -10.90 5.25 11.75
CA PRO A 495 -10.11 4.03 11.99
C PRO A 495 -10.90 2.72 12.18
N LYS A 496 -12.16 2.82 12.66
CA LYS A 496 -13.18 1.77 12.79
C LYS A 496 -12.62 0.36 13.03
N HIS A 497 -11.76 0.26 14.05
CA HIS A 497 -10.90 -0.89 14.23
C HIS A 497 -11.65 -2.23 14.32
N GLN A 498 -12.90 -2.24 14.82
CA GLN A 498 -13.73 -3.45 14.96
C GLN A 498 -14.24 -4.02 13.62
N ARG A 499 -14.35 -3.18 12.58
CA ARG A 499 -14.89 -3.56 11.26
C ARG A 499 -13.80 -4.00 10.28
N LEU A 500 -12.63 -3.38 10.32
CA LEU A 500 -11.62 -3.52 9.27
C LEU A 500 -11.04 -4.94 9.14
N VAL A 501 -10.63 -5.55 10.26
CA VAL A 501 -10.05 -6.90 10.30
C VAL A 501 -11.00 -7.85 11.02
N ARG A 502 -11.60 -8.75 10.24
CA ARG A 502 -12.50 -9.80 10.75
C ARG A 502 -11.71 -11.02 11.25
N GLY A 503 -10.65 -11.40 10.54
CA GLY A 503 -9.67 -12.40 10.97
C GLY A 503 -10.01 -13.87 10.69
N ARG A 504 -11.10 -14.16 9.96
CA ARG A 504 -11.52 -15.53 9.60
C ARG A 504 -10.69 -16.16 8.48
N SER A 505 -10.48 -15.44 7.38
CA SER A 505 -9.77 -15.94 6.20
C SER A 505 -9.12 -14.80 5.41
N PRO A 506 -7.94 -15.01 4.79
CA PRO A 506 -7.31 -14.04 3.89
C PRO A 506 -7.77 -14.18 2.43
N ARG A 507 -8.52 -15.24 2.10
CA ARG A 507 -8.96 -15.58 0.74
C ARG A 507 -10.29 -14.90 0.39
N HIS A 508 -10.66 -14.95 -0.88
CA HIS A 508 -11.99 -14.60 -1.35
C HIS A 508 -12.97 -15.75 -1.07
N ARG A 509 -14.12 -15.44 -0.46
CA ARG A 509 -15.21 -16.40 -0.20
C ARG A 509 -16.48 -16.13 -1.00
N GLY A 510 -16.77 -14.87 -1.32
CA GLY A 510 -18.10 -14.47 -1.80
C GLY A 510 -19.14 -14.53 -0.69
N VAL A 511 -20.42 -14.71 -1.03
CA VAL A 511 -21.54 -14.57 -0.08
C VAL A 511 -21.67 -15.81 0.83
N HIS A 512 -21.84 -15.63 2.14
CA HIS A 512 -22.14 -16.73 3.06
C HIS A 512 -23.54 -17.30 2.79
N LEU A 513 -23.66 -18.63 2.73
CA LEU A 513 -24.92 -19.32 2.45
C LEU A 513 -25.54 -19.94 3.70
N GLY A 514 -24.72 -20.43 4.62
CA GLY A 514 -25.15 -21.27 5.74
C GLY A 514 -24.11 -22.31 6.14
N ARG A 515 -24.55 -23.33 6.90
CA ARG A 515 -23.67 -24.34 7.52
C ARG A 515 -23.99 -25.78 7.08
N VAL A 516 -22.97 -26.65 7.03
CA VAL A 516 -23.10 -28.05 6.61
C VAL A 516 -23.87 -28.89 7.65
N VAL A 517 -24.96 -29.51 7.22
CA VAL A 517 -25.76 -30.47 8.03
C VAL A 517 -25.28 -31.90 7.85
N SER A 518 -24.90 -32.27 6.62
CA SER A 518 -24.41 -33.61 6.30
C SER A 518 -23.53 -33.61 5.05
N SER A 519 -22.60 -34.55 4.98
CA SER A 519 -21.77 -34.82 3.80
C SER A 519 -21.75 -36.34 3.57
N ASN A 520 -22.45 -36.83 2.56
CA ASN A 520 -22.69 -38.25 2.34
C ASN A 520 -22.65 -38.63 0.85
N SER A 521 -21.73 -39.52 0.45
CA SER A 521 -21.74 -40.22 -0.86
C SER A 521 -21.96 -39.32 -2.09
N GLY A 522 -21.20 -38.23 -2.20
CA GLY A 522 -21.30 -37.24 -3.30
C GLY A 522 -22.42 -36.20 -3.14
N VAL A 523 -23.12 -36.18 -2.00
CA VAL A 523 -24.12 -35.17 -1.63
C VAL A 523 -23.64 -34.37 -0.42
N LEU A 524 -23.73 -33.04 -0.52
CA LEU A 524 -23.55 -32.11 0.58
C LEU A 524 -24.91 -31.49 0.93
N THR A 525 -25.38 -31.69 2.16
CA THR A 525 -26.61 -31.08 2.68
C THR A 525 -26.26 -29.84 3.48
N ILE A 526 -26.78 -28.67 3.08
CA ILE A 526 -26.54 -27.37 3.73
C ILE A 526 -27.83 -26.86 4.37
N GLN A 527 -27.77 -26.36 5.60
CA GLN A 527 -28.78 -25.49 6.21
C GLN A 527 -28.43 -24.05 5.83
N PHE A 528 -29.37 -23.32 5.24
CA PHE A 528 -29.14 -21.93 4.86
C PHE A 528 -29.35 -20.97 6.03
N ASP A 529 -28.73 -19.79 5.94
CA ASP A 529 -29.01 -18.68 6.87
C ASP A 529 -30.47 -18.19 6.70
N ASP A 530 -31.16 -17.89 7.80
CA ASP A 530 -32.56 -17.43 7.78
C ASP A 530 -32.77 -16.20 6.87
N ARG A 531 -31.80 -15.29 6.78
CA ARG A 531 -31.85 -14.09 5.91
C ARG A 531 -31.99 -14.40 4.42
N LEU A 532 -31.62 -15.61 3.99
CA LEU A 532 -31.74 -16.06 2.59
C LEU A 532 -33.07 -16.79 2.33
N MET A 533 -33.92 -16.97 3.35
CA MET A 533 -35.24 -17.58 3.22
C MET A 533 -36.32 -16.56 2.81
N ASP A 534 -36.08 -15.27 3.04
CA ASP A 534 -36.97 -14.17 2.67
C ASP A 534 -36.73 -13.68 1.21
N GLU A 535 -35.70 -14.17 0.53
CA GLU A 535 -35.45 -13.87 -0.88
C GLU A 535 -36.45 -14.62 -1.79
N ALA A 536 -37.02 -13.92 -2.78
CA ALA A 536 -38.09 -14.46 -3.63
C ALA A 536 -37.63 -15.52 -4.64
N GLU A 537 -36.32 -15.75 -4.77
CA GLU A 537 -35.71 -16.78 -5.62
C GLU A 537 -34.77 -17.67 -4.80
N PHE A 538 -34.60 -18.93 -5.19
CA PHE A 538 -33.71 -19.85 -4.49
C PHE A 538 -32.23 -19.50 -4.78
N PRO A 539 -31.39 -19.20 -3.78
CA PRO A 539 -30.09 -18.53 -3.97
C PRO A 539 -28.99 -19.35 -4.67
N LEU A 540 -29.23 -20.61 -5.05
CA LEU A 540 -28.27 -21.46 -5.78
C LEU A 540 -28.84 -22.06 -7.07
N LYS A 541 -28.05 -21.98 -8.13
CA LYS A 541 -28.34 -22.60 -9.44
C LYS A 541 -27.14 -23.43 -9.92
N ARG A 542 -27.38 -24.30 -10.91
CA ARG A 542 -26.32 -25.13 -11.52
C ARG A 542 -25.30 -24.22 -12.20
N GLY A 543 -24.02 -24.51 -11.98
CA GLY A 543 -22.90 -23.71 -12.49
C GLY A 543 -22.40 -22.62 -11.53
N ASP A 544 -23.11 -22.32 -10.45
CA ASP A 544 -22.58 -21.46 -9.38
C ASP A 544 -21.42 -22.17 -8.66
N GLY A 545 -20.43 -21.39 -8.22
CA GLY A 545 -19.30 -21.88 -7.43
C GLY A 545 -19.58 -21.82 -5.94
N ILE A 546 -19.24 -22.89 -5.21
CA ILE A 546 -19.23 -22.88 -3.73
C ILE A 546 -17.92 -23.41 -3.14
N VAL A 547 -17.63 -23.00 -1.91
CA VAL A 547 -16.55 -23.58 -1.07
C VAL A 547 -17.03 -23.79 0.36
N VAL A 548 -16.58 -24.90 0.98
CA VAL A 548 -16.79 -25.23 2.38
C VAL A 548 -15.55 -24.83 3.19
N ASP A 549 -15.74 -23.92 4.14
CA ASP A 549 -14.70 -23.42 5.03
C ASP A 549 -14.58 -24.31 6.28
N ARG A 550 -13.36 -24.81 6.52
CA ARG A 550 -13.05 -25.75 7.61
C ARG A 550 -12.28 -25.09 8.77
N GLY A 551 -12.19 -23.76 8.79
CA GLY A 551 -11.36 -23.02 9.76
C GLY A 551 -9.84 -23.08 9.47
N MET A 552 -9.43 -23.77 8.41
CA MET A 552 -8.02 -23.91 7.99
C MET A 552 -7.85 -23.46 6.52
N PRO A 553 -8.06 -22.16 6.20
CA PRO A 553 -7.98 -21.65 4.83
C PRO A 553 -6.56 -21.65 4.23
N GLN A 554 -5.55 -22.13 4.96
CA GLN A 554 -4.23 -22.45 4.44
C GLN A 554 -4.23 -23.75 3.59
N ASP A 555 -5.11 -24.71 3.89
CA ASP A 555 -5.16 -26.04 3.25
C ASP A 555 -5.83 -26.01 1.85
N GLU A 556 -5.94 -27.20 1.20
CA GLU A 556 -6.88 -27.40 0.10
C GLU A 556 -8.32 -27.34 0.62
N GLU A 557 -9.17 -26.58 -0.08
CA GLU A 557 -10.51 -26.23 0.36
C GLU A 557 -11.56 -27.00 -0.45
N LEU A 558 -12.55 -27.57 0.24
CA LEU A 558 -13.54 -28.43 -0.38
C LEU A 558 -14.57 -27.57 -1.13
N GLY A 559 -14.53 -27.55 -2.46
CA GLY A 559 -15.43 -26.73 -3.26
C GLY A 559 -15.41 -27.04 -4.75
N GLY A 560 -16.22 -26.31 -5.51
CA GLY A 560 -16.34 -26.43 -6.96
C GLY A 560 -17.67 -25.91 -7.50
N PRO A 561 -17.87 -25.99 -8.83
CA PRO A 561 -19.14 -25.64 -9.46
C PRO A 561 -20.24 -26.69 -9.16
N ILE A 562 -21.45 -26.21 -8.89
CA ILE A 562 -22.63 -27.04 -8.62
C ILE A 562 -23.10 -27.74 -9.90
N TYR A 563 -23.26 -29.07 -9.84
CA TYR A 563 -23.78 -29.90 -10.93
C TYR A 563 -25.28 -30.19 -10.79
N ASP A 564 -25.74 -30.52 -9.58
CA ASP A 564 -27.17 -30.64 -9.24
C ASP A 564 -27.42 -30.00 -7.88
N VAL A 565 -28.57 -29.36 -7.69
CA VAL A 565 -29.01 -28.80 -6.41
C VAL A 565 -30.51 -29.04 -6.25
N ARG A 566 -30.94 -29.38 -5.03
CA ARG A 566 -32.32 -29.72 -4.70
C ARG A 566 -32.74 -29.02 -3.43
N TRP A 567 -33.69 -28.10 -3.55
CA TRP A 567 -34.20 -27.31 -2.44
C TRP A 567 -35.28 -28.06 -1.65
N ASN A 568 -35.21 -27.97 -0.32
CA ASN A 568 -36.21 -28.48 0.61
C ASN A 568 -36.77 -27.33 1.46
N ALA A 569 -37.74 -26.62 0.91
CA ALA A 569 -38.40 -25.45 1.51
C ALA A 569 -39.16 -25.72 2.84
N ARG A 570 -39.10 -26.93 3.40
CA ARG A 570 -39.76 -27.28 4.68
C ARG A 570 -38.86 -27.15 5.90
N ASP A 571 -37.55 -27.25 5.70
CA ASP A 571 -36.54 -27.20 6.75
C ASP A 571 -35.38 -26.24 6.42
N GLY A 572 -35.41 -25.60 5.25
CA GLY A 572 -34.39 -24.63 4.84
C GLY A 572 -33.10 -25.28 4.34
N THR A 573 -33.16 -26.55 3.93
CA THR A 573 -31.98 -27.29 3.48
C THR A 573 -31.89 -27.46 1.96
N ALA A 574 -30.67 -27.50 1.41
CA ALA A 574 -30.44 -27.97 0.04
C ALA A 574 -29.44 -29.13 0.00
N ASP A 575 -29.75 -30.13 -0.82
CA ASP A 575 -28.81 -31.18 -1.24
C ASP A 575 -28.07 -30.73 -2.52
N ILE A 576 -26.74 -30.65 -2.45
CA ILE A 576 -25.85 -30.26 -3.55
C ILE A 576 -25.02 -31.46 -4.01
N ARG A 577 -24.81 -31.56 -5.32
CA ARG A 577 -23.89 -32.51 -5.97
C ARG A 577 -22.92 -31.76 -6.88
N PHE A 578 -21.68 -32.25 -6.93
CA PHE A 578 -20.63 -31.71 -7.80
C PHE A 578 -20.41 -32.61 -9.02
N GLY A 579 -19.60 -32.16 -9.98
CA GLY A 579 -19.13 -33.00 -11.08
C GLY A 579 -18.11 -34.05 -10.61
N ARG A 580 -18.01 -35.18 -11.34
CA ARG A 580 -17.18 -36.35 -10.95
C ARG A 580 -15.73 -36.03 -10.59
N GLU A 581 -15.11 -35.04 -11.24
CA GLU A 581 -13.71 -34.64 -10.96
C GLU A 581 -13.56 -33.93 -9.60
N VAL A 582 -14.62 -33.30 -9.10
CA VAL A 582 -14.69 -32.76 -7.75
C VAL A 582 -15.05 -33.89 -6.77
N GLU A 583 -16.04 -34.73 -7.10
CA GLU A 583 -16.38 -35.92 -6.31
C GLU A 583 -15.14 -36.81 -6.05
N HIS A 584 -14.28 -37.02 -7.05
CA HIS A 584 -13.03 -37.78 -6.91
C HIS A 584 -11.98 -37.14 -5.99
N ARG A 585 -11.93 -35.80 -5.86
CA ARG A 585 -11.08 -35.14 -4.86
C ARG A 585 -11.61 -35.31 -3.43
N TRP A 586 -12.93 -35.38 -3.29
CA TRP A 586 -13.62 -35.62 -2.01
C TRP A 586 -13.65 -37.12 -1.62
N MET A 587 -13.59 -38.02 -2.60
CA MET A 587 -13.73 -39.47 -2.44
C MET A 587 -12.43 -40.24 -2.71
N ASP A 588 -11.53 -40.20 -1.75
CA ASP A 588 -10.37 -41.09 -1.67
C ASP A 588 -10.69 -42.32 -0.81
N ASN A 589 -10.26 -43.51 -1.22
CA ASN A 589 -10.72 -44.78 -0.63
C ASN A 589 -9.84 -45.30 0.53
N ASP A 590 -8.76 -44.61 0.92
CA ASP A 590 -7.99 -45.01 2.10
C ASP A 590 -8.79 -44.73 3.39
N ARG A 591 -9.27 -45.82 3.99
CA ARG A 591 -9.98 -45.88 5.28
C ARG A 591 -9.26 -45.24 6.46
N ARG A 592 -7.97 -44.87 6.32
CA ARG A 592 -7.21 -44.10 7.33
C ARG A 592 -7.50 -42.60 7.25
N SER A 593 -7.97 -42.08 6.12
CA SER A 593 -8.13 -40.64 5.86
C SER A 593 -9.58 -40.14 6.06
N ARG A 594 -10.08 -40.15 7.31
CA ARG A 594 -11.38 -39.54 7.69
C ARG A 594 -11.44 -37.99 7.56
N GLN A 595 -10.50 -37.39 6.82
CA GLN A 595 -10.13 -35.98 6.90
C GLN A 595 -10.49 -35.18 5.62
N LYS A 596 -11.10 -35.84 4.62
CA LYS A 596 -11.54 -35.25 3.33
C LYS A 596 -13.06 -35.01 3.22
N MET A 597 -13.86 -35.41 4.22
CA MET A 597 -15.29 -35.08 4.27
C MET A 597 -15.50 -33.67 4.86
N ALA A 598 -16.53 -32.96 4.40
CA ALA A 598 -16.92 -31.69 5.02
C ALA A 598 -17.46 -31.95 6.44
N PRO A 599 -16.92 -31.30 7.49
CA PRO A 599 -17.42 -31.49 8.84
C PRO A 599 -18.77 -30.78 9.06
N ASN A 600 -19.66 -31.39 9.84
CA ASN A 600 -20.92 -30.77 10.22
C ASN A 600 -20.65 -29.45 10.99
N GLY A 601 -21.42 -28.41 10.70
CA GLY A 601 -21.24 -27.06 11.24
C GLY A 601 -20.26 -26.17 10.46
N ALA A 602 -19.52 -26.72 9.49
CA ALA A 602 -18.66 -25.93 8.59
C ALA A 602 -19.46 -24.90 7.79
N HIS A 603 -18.89 -23.71 7.61
CA HIS A 603 -19.51 -22.62 6.83
C HIS A 603 -19.41 -22.91 5.33
N VAL A 604 -20.41 -22.49 4.55
CA VAL A 604 -20.41 -22.63 3.08
C VAL A 604 -20.67 -21.29 2.42
N TRP A 605 -19.95 -21.03 1.33
CA TRP A 605 -19.89 -19.72 0.66
C TRP A 605 -20.12 -19.86 -0.83
N LYS A 606 -20.82 -18.90 -1.44
CA LYS A 606 -21.04 -18.76 -2.89
C LYS A 606 -19.90 -17.94 -3.50
N THR A 607 -18.84 -18.63 -3.91
CA THR A 607 -17.63 -18.06 -4.52
C THR A 607 -17.83 -17.54 -5.94
N ALA A 608 -18.90 -17.92 -6.62
CA ALA A 608 -19.27 -17.33 -7.91
C ALA A 608 -20.77 -17.47 -8.18
N ASP A 609 -21.45 -16.38 -8.56
CA ASP A 609 -22.74 -16.47 -9.26
C ASP A 609 -22.51 -16.59 -10.77
N SER A 610 -23.15 -17.58 -11.37
CA SER A 610 -22.94 -17.92 -12.77
C SER A 610 -23.57 -16.94 -13.77
N ASP A 611 -24.51 -16.08 -13.37
CA ASP A 611 -25.10 -15.04 -14.24
C ASP A 611 -24.39 -13.70 -14.10
N VAL A 612 -23.99 -13.32 -12.87
CA VAL A 612 -23.04 -12.20 -12.65
C VAL A 612 -21.77 -12.44 -13.47
N SER A 613 -21.22 -13.66 -13.42
CA SER A 613 -20.05 -14.06 -14.20
C SER A 613 -20.23 -13.91 -15.72
N LYS A 614 -21.46 -14.13 -16.25
CA LYS A 614 -21.78 -13.91 -17.67
C LYS A 614 -21.90 -12.42 -17.99
N ARG A 615 -22.51 -11.63 -17.10
CA ARG A 615 -22.63 -10.17 -17.26
C ARG A 615 -21.25 -9.51 -17.30
N MET A 616 -20.38 -9.78 -16.34
CA MET A 616 -19.05 -9.13 -16.31
C MET A 616 -18.15 -9.56 -17.47
N LYS A 617 -18.26 -10.81 -17.94
CA LYS A 617 -17.57 -11.26 -19.17
C LYS A 617 -18.07 -10.58 -20.44
N ARG A 618 -19.34 -10.15 -20.50
CA ARG A 618 -19.86 -9.31 -21.61
C ARG A 618 -19.33 -7.88 -21.50
N LEU A 619 -19.36 -7.28 -20.31
CA LEU A 619 -18.80 -5.94 -20.08
C LEU A 619 -17.29 -5.85 -20.43
N ALA A 620 -16.54 -6.93 -20.19
CA ALA A 620 -15.11 -7.05 -20.49
C ALA A 620 -14.75 -7.15 -21.97
N VAL A 621 -15.73 -7.30 -22.87
CA VAL A 621 -15.53 -7.41 -24.33
C VAL A 621 -16.43 -6.44 -25.11
N LEU A 622 -16.92 -5.39 -24.45
CA LEU A 622 -17.57 -4.28 -25.14
C LEU A 622 -16.57 -3.53 -26.03
N ASP A 623 -17.07 -3.02 -27.16
CA ASP A 623 -16.35 -2.03 -27.94
C ASP A 623 -16.29 -0.69 -27.17
N PRO A 624 -15.19 0.08 -27.29
CA PRO A 624 -15.09 1.43 -26.74
C PRO A 624 -16.25 2.35 -27.14
N PRO A 625 -16.76 3.20 -26.23
CA PRO A 625 -17.83 4.14 -26.53
C PRO A 625 -17.37 5.15 -27.58
N LYS A 626 -18.22 5.38 -28.59
CA LYS A 626 -17.96 6.37 -29.65
C LYS A 626 -17.97 7.80 -29.09
N SER A 627 -17.06 8.64 -29.58
CA SER A 627 -16.95 10.05 -29.19
C SER A 627 -18.14 10.87 -29.73
N PRO A 628 -18.72 11.79 -28.93
CA PRO A 628 -19.82 12.64 -29.40
C PRO A 628 -19.32 13.67 -30.41
N ALA A 629 -20.03 13.79 -31.55
CA ALA A 629 -19.75 14.79 -32.56
C ALA A 629 -20.98 15.66 -32.86
N LYS A 630 -20.78 16.96 -33.04
CA LYS A 630 -21.77 17.90 -33.60
C LYS A 630 -21.49 18.11 -35.07
N VAL A 631 -22.53 18.19 -35.91
CA VAL A 631 -22.39 18.55 -37.33
C VAL A 631 -23.03 19.89 -37.62
N VAL A 632 -22.33 20.75 -38.35
CA VAL A 632 -22.85 22.03 -38.86
C VAL A 632 -22.88 21.98 -40.38
N VAL A 633 -24.02 22.32 -40.95
CA VAL A 633 -24.29 22.34 -42.40
C VAL A 633 -24.57 23.78 -42.83
N SER A 634 -23.89 24.22 -43.88
CA SER A 634 -24.05 25.58 -44.40
C SER A 634 -23.86 25.66 -45.92
N GLY A 635 -24.36 26.72 -46.53
CA GLY A 635 -24.34 26.94 -47.98
C GLY A 635 -25.55 27.75 -48.45
N GLY A 636 -25.49 28.27 -49.68
CA GLY A 636 -26.55 29.05 -50.31
C GLY A 636 -26.62 28.82 -51.81
N ILE A 637 -27.61 29.40 -52.49
CA ILE A 637 -27.84 29.19 -53.92
C ILE A 637 -26.63 29.71 -54.72
N GLY A 638 -26.03 28.85 -55.54
CA GLY A 638 -24.80 29.14 -56.27
C GLY A 638 -23.52 29.13 -55.43
N GLN A 639 -23.56 28.60 -54.19
CA GLN A 639 -22.41 28.30 -53.35
C GLN A 639 -22.24 26.79 -53.19
N PRO A 640 -21.05 26.26 -52.86
CA PRO A 640 -20.89 24.87 -52.46
C PRO A 640 -21.58 24.59 -51.11
N LEU A 641 -21.91 23.32 -50.88
CA LEU A 641 -22.33 22.81 -49.57
C LEU A 641 -21.09 22.66 -48.68
N THR A 642 -21.11 23.26 -47.49
CA THR A 642 -20.06 23.05 -46.47
C THR A 642 -20.60 22.19 -45.34
N VAL A 643 -19.86 21.14 -44.99
CA VAL A 643 -20.12 20.28 -43.83
C VAL A 643 -18.93 20.36 -42.88
N LYS A 644 -19.18 20.73 -41.62
CA LYS A 644 -18.20 20.64 -40.53
C LYS A 644 -18.63 19.56 -39.55
N VAL A 645 -17.74 18.62 -39.24
CA VAL A 645 -17.90 17.65 -38.15
C VAL A 645 -16.97 18.09 -37.03
N ILE A 646 -17.54 18.39 -35.87
CA ILE A 646 -16.85 18.85 -34.67
C ILE A 646 -16.88 17.71 -33.67
N ASP A 647 -15.72 17.18 -33.26
CA ASP A 647 -15.64 16.32 -32.10
C ASP A 647 -15.87 17.17 -30.85
N THR A 648 -16.95 16.92 -30.11
CA THR A 648 -17.33 17.75 -28.95
C THR A 648 -16.56 17.38 -27.68
N ARG A 649 -15.69 16.36 -27.72
CA ARG A 649 -14.77 16.02 -26.62
C ARG A 649 -13.38 16.60 -26.86
N SER A 650 -12.83 16.48 -28.07
CA SER A 650 -11.49 17.00 -28.39
C SER A 650 -11.47 18.43 -28.96
N GLY A 651 -12.62 18.97 -29.38
CA GLY A 651 -12.73 20.29 -30.03
C GLY A 651 -12.14 20.35 -31.44
N LYS A 652 -11.54 19.26 -31.94
CA LYS A 652 -11.00 19.15 -33.30
C LYS A 652 -12.16 19.17 -34.31
N VAL A 653 -11.89 19.72 -35.50
CA VAL A 653 -12.91 19.94 -36.54
C VAL A 653 -12.41 19.43 -37.89
N GLY A 654 -13.18 18.55 -38.52
CA GLY A 654 -13.04 18.22 -39.94
C GLY A 654 -14.04 19.02 -40.76
N GLU A 655 -13.57 19.71 -41.79
CA GLU A 655 -14.40 20.53 -42.67
C GLU A 655 -14.17 20.12 -44.13
N ALA A 656 -15.26 20.03 -44.91
CA ALA A 656 -15.19 19.82 -46.35
C ALA A 656 -16.31 20.59 -47.07
N THR A 657 -16.02 20.92 -48.34
CA THR A 657 -16.90 21.64 -49.26
C THR A 657 -17.17 20.79 -50.50
N SER A 658 -18.40 20.80 -51.02
CA SER A 658 -18.74 20.07 -52.24
C SER A 658 -18.13 20.70 -53.50
N ASP A 659 -17.78 19.86 -54.49
CA ASP A 659 -17.34 20.32 -55.81
C ASP A 659 -18.50 20.93 -56.63
N ASP A 660 -19.72 20.37 -56.51
CA ASP A 660 -20.94 20.92 -57.10
C ASP A 660 -21.50 22.08 -56.26
N LEU A 661 -22.14 23.05 -56.93
CA LEU A 661 -22.87 24.16 -56.30
C LEU A 661 -24.32 23.76 -55.97
N LEU A 662 -24.90 24.38 -54.93
CA LEU A 662 -26.31 24.24 -54.58
C LEU A 662 -27.21 24.98 -55.59
N GLU A 663 -28.26 24.32 -56.05
CA GLU A 663 -29.24 24.88 -57.00
C GLU A 663 -30.49 25.42 -56.31
N GLU A 664 -31.30 26.23 -57.00
CA GLU A 664 -32.63 26.63 -56.53
C GLU A 664 -33.64 25.48 -56.70
N ALA A 665 -34.36 25.14 -55.63
CA ALA A 665 -35.24 23.98 -55.61
C ALA A 665 -36.53 24.18 -56.41
N GLN A 666 -36.60 23.61 -57.62
CA GLN A 666 -37.75 23.66 -58.53
C GLN A 666 -39.10 23.09 -57.99
N LYS A 667 -39.17 22.64 -56.73
CA LYS A 667 -40.39 22.13 -56.06
C LYS A 667 -40.42 22.40 -54.56
N ALA A 668 -39.39 21.93 -53.85
CA ALA A 668 -39.24 22.06 -52.40
C ALA A 668 -37.77 21.79 -52.05
N GLY A 669 -37.18 22.65 -51.20
CA GLY A 669 -35.76 22.55 -50.81
C GLY A 669 -35.43 21.42 -49.85
N LEU A 670 -34.15 21.35 -49.47
CA LEU A 670 -33.63 20.43 -48.47
C LEU A 670 -34.23 20.70 -47.09
N SER A 671 -35.28 19.97 -46.73
CA SER A 671 -35.83 20.02 -45.36
C SER A 671 -34.81 19.54 -44.32
N ALA A 672 -34.87 20.09 -43.10
CA ALA A 672 -34.04 19.60 -41.97
C ALA A 672 -34.16 18.08 -41.75
N LYS A 673 -35.35 17.49 -41.99
CA LYS A 673 -35.58 16.04 -41.95
C LYS A 673 -34.82 15.27 -43.04
N THR A 674 -34.64 15.88 -44.22
CA THR A 674 -33.81 15.36 -45.31
C THR A 674 -32.33 15.38 -44.91
N ILE A 675 -31.88 16.50 -44.34
CA ILE A 675 -30.49 16.72 -43.91
C ILE A 675 -30.11 15.74 -42.78
N ARG A 676 -30.93 15.61 -41.74
CA ARG A 676 -30.73 14.60 -40.67
C ARG A 676 -30.64 13.18 -41.23
N LYS A 677 -31.49 12.83 -42.20
CA LYS A 677 -31.45 11.50 -42.87
C LYS A 677 -30.21 11.30 -43.77
N ALA A 678 -29.56 12.38 -44.24
CA ALA A 678 -28.29 12.29 -44.95
C ALA A 678 -27.10 12.14 -43.99
N ILE A 679 -27.16 12.82 -42.84
CA ILE A 679 -26.02 13.02 -41.95
C ILE A 679 -25.98 12.04 -40.78
N GLY A 680 -27.09 11.85 -40.06
CA GLY A 680 -27.23 11.16 -38.76
C GLY A 680 -26.94 9.65 -38.71
N THR A 681 -26.21 9.13 -39.70
CA THR A 681 -25.61 7.79 -39.67
C THR A 681 -24.13 7.89 -40.07
N LEU A 682 -23.24 8.22 -39.12
CA LEU A 682 -21.79 8.30 -39.37
C LEU A 682 -21.15 6.92 -39.66
N GLY A 683 -21.90 5.83 -39.49
CA GLY A 683 -21.49 4.48 -39.87
C GLY A 683 -20.46 3.90 -38.90
N ASN A 684 -19.38 3.34 -39.45
CA ASN A 684 -18.34 2.68 -38.67
C ASN A 684 -17.27 3.63 -38.10
N SER A 685 -17.37 4.95 -38.31
CA SER A 685 -16.43 5.95 -37.74
C SER A 685 -16.38 5.92 -36.21
N ARG A 686 -15.32 6.51 -35.61
CA ARG A 686 -15.16 6.59 -34.14
C ARG A 686 -16.23 7.44 -33.42
N TRP A 687 -17.01 8.26 -34.13
CA TRP A 687 -17.99 9.17 -33.54
C TRP A 687 -19.46 8.70 -33.62
N ASN A 688 -20.29 9.18 -32.69
CA ASN A 688 -21.75 9.12 -32.72
C ASN A 688 -22.38 10.52 -32.83
N LEU A 689 -23.69 10.56 -33.08
CA LEU A 689 -24.48 11.76 -33.35
C LEU A 689 -25.88 11.59 -32.73
N GLY A 690 -26.36 12.58 -31.98
CA GLY A 690 -27.77 12.69 -31.59
C GLY A 690 -28.64 13.36 -32.66
N ASP A 691 -29.96 13.32 -32.48
CA ASP A 691 -30.93 13.94 -33.41
C ASP A 691 -30.90 15.48 -33.41
N ASP A 692 -30.45 16.08 -32.29
CA ASP A 692 -30.36 17.54 -32.09
C ASP A 692 -28.94 18.09 -32.35
N ASP A 693 -27.94 17.21 -32.52
CA ASP A 693 -26.54 17.57 -32.79
C ASP A 693 -26.26 17.96 -34.26
N ILE A 694 -27.30 18.06 -35.09
CA ILE A 694 -27.22 18.40 -36.53
C ILE A 694 -27.78 19.81 -36.76
N ASP A 695 -26.88 20.79 -36.74
CA ASP A 695 -27.18 22.19 -37.03
C ASP A 695 -27.24 22.42 -38.55
N SER A 696 -28.35 22.99 -39.00
CA SER A 696 -28.57 23.37 -40.41
C SER A 696 -29.20 24.77 -40.52
N SER A 697 -29.10 25.57 -39.44
CA SER A 697 -29.59 26.96 -39.39
C SER A 697 -28.82 27.91 -40.33
N SER A 698 -27.62 27.51 -40.75
CA SER A 698 -26.72 28.27 -41.64
C SER A 698 -26.80 27.83 -43.10
N LEU A 699 -27.84 27.07 -43.48
CA LEU A 699 -28.14 26.68 -44.86
C LEU A 699 -29.32 27.54 -45.37
N GLU A 700 -29.19 28.13 -46.55
CA GLU A 700 -30.22 29.01 -47.14
C GLU A 700 -31.52 28.26 -47.44
N GLU A 701 -32.67 28.94 -47.34
CA GLU A 701 -33.96 28.36 -47.69
C GLU A 701 -34.05 28.03 -49.19
N ASN A 702 -34.82 27.00 -49.53
CA ASN A 702 -35.08 26.56 -50.91
C ASN A 702 -33.85 26.12 -51.74
N VAL A 703 -32.70 25.81 -51.11
CA VAL A 703 -31.61 25.10 -51.81
C VAL A 703 -31.96 23.65 -52.15
N TRP A 704 -31.39 23.14 -53.23
CA TRP A 704 -31.45 21.73 -53.64
C TRP A 704 -30.06 21.19 -53.99
N CYS A 705 -29.80 19.94 -53.62
CA CYS A 705 -28.72 19.14 -54.18
C CYS A 705 -29.04 17.63 -54.10
N PRO A 706 -28.27 16.77 -54.80
CA PRO A 706 -28.37 15.33 -54.65
C PRO A 706 -28.03 14.84 -53.23
N MET A 707 -28.72 13.79 -52.77
CA MET A 707 -28.42 13.09 -51.50
C MET A 707 -27.06 12.39 -51.49
N SER A 708 -26.44 12.16 -52.65
CA SER A 708 -25.05 11.71 -52.77
C SER A 708 -24.07 12.80 -52.31
N LEU A 709 -24.25 14.04 -52.79
CA LEU A 709 -23.36 15.17 -52.50
C LEU A 709 -23.24 15.44 -51.00
N ILE A 710 -24.37 15.45 -50.28
CA ILE A 710 -24.39 15.61 -48.81
C ILE A 710 -23.60 14.50 -48.12
N LYS A 711 -23.73 13.25 -48.59
CA LYS A 711 -23.04 12.09 -48.00
C LYS A 711 -21.55 12.04 -48.33
N GLU A 712 -21.16 12.50 -49.52
CA GLU A 712 -19.78 12.60 -50.00
C GLU A 712 -19.03 13.68 -49.22
N THR A 713 -19.57 14.91 -49.20
CA THR A 713 -19.03 16.05 -48.44
C THR A 713 -18.89 15.72 -46.95
N ARG A 714 -19.89 15.05 -46.37
CA ARG A 714 -19.86 14.57 -44.99
C ARG A 714 -18.84 13.42 -44.79
N ARG A 715 -18.57 12.59 -45.80
CA ARG A 715 -17.49 11.58 -45.72
C ARG A 715 -16.15 12.29 -45.70
N GLN A 716 -15.89 13.19 -46.65
CA GLN A 716 -14.68 14.02 -46.66
C GLN A 716 -14.49 14.82 -45.35
N ALA A 717 -15.56 15.38 -44.78
CA ALA A 717 -15.48 16.07 -43.49
C ALA A 717 -15.21 15.13 -42.30
N LEU A 718 -15.61 13.85 -42.37
CA LEU A 718 -15.19 12.82 -41.40
C LEU A 718 -13.74 12.38 -41.64
N ASP A 719 -13.34 12.18 -42.89
CA ASP A 719 -11.98 11.78 -43.28
C ASP A 719 -10.98 12.87 -42.80
N ASN A 720 -11.30 14.16 -43.04
CA ASN A 720 -10.55 15.31 -42.54
C ASN A 720 -10.59 15.43 -41.00
N LEU A 721 -11.66 14.97 -40.33
CA LEU A 721 -11.69 14.91 -38.86
C LEU A 721 -10.79 13.79 -38.32
N VAL A 722 -10.70 12.65 -39.02
CA VAL A 722 -9.73 11.59 -38.72
C VAL A 722 -8.31 12.14 -38.87
N GLU A 723 -7.97 12.81 -39.97
CA GLU A 723 -6.64 13.43 -40.13
C GLU A 723 -6.32 14.48 -39.05
N ALA A 724 -7.32 15.25 -38.60
CA ALA A 724 -7.18 16.27 -37.56
C ALA A 724 -7.14 15.73 -36.12
N VAL A 725 -7.58 14.48 -35.89
CA VAL A 725 -7.57 13.81 -34.58
C VAL A 725 -6.41 12.80 -34.47
N GLU A 726 -6.03 12.14 -35.56
CA GLU A 726 -4.86 11.23 -35.62
C GLU A 726 -3.54 11.95 -35.91
N GLY A 727 -3.56 13.23 -36.29
CA GLY A 727 -2.36 14.04 -36.46
C GLY A 727 -1.60 13.81 -37.77
N SER A 728 -2.31 13.60 -38.88
CA SER A 728 -1.77 13.52 -40.26
C SER A 728 -0.46 12.71 -40.46
N PRO A 729 -0.34 11.44 -40.00
CA PRO A 729 0.73 10.56 -40.44
C PRO A 729 0.45 10.09 -41.87
N LYS A 730 1.12 10.65 -42.88
CA LYS A 730 1.05 10.04 -44.22
C LYS A 730 1.71 8.67 -44.19
N ALA A 731 1.18 7.71 -44.94
CA ALA A 731 1.73 6.36 -44.98
C ALA A 731 3.19 6.27 -45.49
N ASP A 732 3.69 7.31 -46.15
CA ASP A 732 5.07 7.46 -46.62
C ASP A 732 5.93 8.39 -45.72
N ASP A 733 5.31 9.17 -44.83
CA ASP A 733 6.02 9.95 -43.81
C ASP A 733 6.31 9.00 -42.64
N GLU A 734 7.45 8.31 -42.71
CA GLU A 734 8.07 7.57 -41.60
C GLU A 734 7.91 8.39 -40.30
N TRP A 735 7.31 7.82 -39.24
CA TRP A 735 7.51 8.37 -37.89
C TRP A 735 8.99 8.17 -37.58
N LYS A 736 9.74 9.24 -37.83
CA LYS A 736 11.19 9.33 -37.63
C LYS A 736 11.43 9.44 -36.14
N MET A 737 11.37 8.29 -35.50
CA MET A 737 12.10 7.99 -34.28
C MET A 737 13.45 8.73 -34.37
N HIS A 738 13.78 9.51 -33.35
CA HIS A 738 14.99 10.36 -33.32
C HIS A 738 16.27 9.53 -33.10
N THR A 739 16.37 8.40 -33.82
CA THR A 739 17.54 7.51 -34.05
C THR A 739 18.86 8.21 -34.36
N ASN A 740 18.82 9.49 -34.72
CA ASN A 740 19.99 10.32 -35.00
C ASN A 740 20.16 11.50 -34.01
N LEU A 741 19.47 11.48 -32.87
CA LEU A 741 20.06 11.92 -31.61
C LEU A 741 21.21 10.96 -31.30
N SER A 742 22.36 11.18 -31.95
CA SER A 742 23.58 10.42 -31.70
C SER A 742 24.00 10.69 -30.25
N TYR A 743 23.70 9.74 -29.36
CA TYR A 743 23.78 9.91 -27.92
C TYR A 743 25.24 10.04 -27.46
N ASN A 744 25.72 11.29 -27.41
CA ASN A 744 27.10 11.62 -27.07
C ASN A 744 27.13 12.71 -25.99
N ASP A 745 27.71 12.32 -24.86
CA ASP A 745 28.53 13.14 -23.94
C ASP A 745 27.90 13.84 -22.72
N GLU A 746 26.57 13.87 -22.53
CA GLU A 746 25.97 14.26 -21.23
C GLU A 746 24.83 13.33 -20.78
N VAL A 747 25.13 12.47 -19.80
CA VAL A 747 24.18 11.59 -19.09
C VAL A 747 23.71 12.32 -17.83
N VAL A 748 22.39 12.48 -17.67
CA VAL A 748 21.79 13.24 -16.55
C VAL A 748 22.18 12.65 -15.18
N VAL A 749 22.22 11.32 -15.07
CA VAL A 749 22.66 10.62 -13.85
C VAL A 749 24.12 10.93 -13.52
N ASP A 750 25.03 10.93 -14.50
CA ASP A 750 26.44 11.29 -14.28
C ASP A 750 26.61 12.76 -13.90
N GLN A 751 25.79 13.66 -14.45
CA GLN A 751 25.76 15.07 -14.04
C GLN A 751 25.35 15.20 -12.57
N LEU A 752 24.27 14.55 -12.14
CA LEU A 752 23.78 14.61 -10.75
C LEU A 752 24.78 13.98 -9.76
N LEU A 753 25.36 12.82 -10.08
CA LEU A 753 26.41 12.19 -9.27
C LEU A 753 27.71 13.03 -9.24
N SER A 754 28.02 13.73 -10.33
CA SER A 754 29.12 14.70 -10.39
C SER A 754 28.83 15.95 -9.55
N GLU A 755 27.61 16.48 -9.52
CA GLU A 755 27.23 17.61 -8.64
C GLU A 755 27.39 17.26 -7.15
N ILE A 756 26.97 16.05 -6.74
CA ILE A 756 27.20 15.52 -5.39
C ILE A 756 28.70 15.47 -5.09
N SER A 757 29.51 15.03 -6.07
CA SER A 757 30.96 14.88 -5.97
C SER A 757 31.77 16.19 -6.10
N THR A 758 31.22 17.24 -6.70
CA THR A 758 31.96 18.49 -7.01
C THR A 758 31.64 19.66 -6.08
N ASN A 759 30.56 19.57 -5.29
CA ASN A 759 30.26 20.44 -4.13
C ASN A 759 31.26 20.27 -2.94
N ILE A 760 32.51 19.92 -3.25
CA ILE A 760 33.54 19.40 -2.34
C ILE A 760 34.80 20.28 -2.30
N MET A 761 34.99 21.20 -3.26
CA MET A 761 36.24 21.98 -3.44
C MET A 761 36.42 23.20 -2.52
N GLN A 762 35.64 23.35 -1.44
CA GLN A 762 35.85 24.36 -0.40
C GLN A 762 35.84 23.75 1.02
N GLY A 763 36.87 22.96 1.32
CA GLY A 763 37.11 22.39 2.65
C GLY A 763 38.43 21.64 2.69
N ASN A 764 39.25 21.86 3.71
CA ASN A 764 40.63 21.34 3.75
C ASN A 764 40.81 20.16 4.73
N ASP A 765 39.71 19.56 5.14
CA ASP A 765 39.69 18.50 6.14
C ASP A 765 39.98 17.12 5.55
N SER A 766 40.85 16.39 6.25
CA SER A 766 41.20 15.00 5.97
C SER A 766 40.16 14.06 6.60
N PRO A 767 39.85 12.91 5.98
CA PRO A 767 38.95 11.91 6.56
C PRO A 767 39.60 11.20 7.76
N SER A 768 39.48 11.79 8.95
CA SER A 768 39.99 11.25 10.22
C SER A 768 39.18 11.79 11.42
N ALA A 769 37.87 11.54 11.43
CA ALA A 769 37.03 11.65 12.61
C ALA A 769 36.60 10.24 13.08
N SER A 770 36.43 10.05 14.38
CA SER A 770 35.80 8.85 14.94
C SER A 770 34.32 8.80 14.53
N VAL A 771 33.84 7.62 14.14
CA VAL A 771 32.40 7.40 13.92
C VAL A 771 31.65 7.62 15.23
N LYS A 772 30.51 8.32 15.15
CA LYS A 772 29.62 8.59 16.30
C LYS A 772 28.64 7.44 16.51
N VAL A 773 28.36 7.11 17.77
CA VAL A 773 27.47 6.01 18.16
C VAL A 773 26.19 6.55 18.79
N SER A 774 25.07 6.39 18.09
CA SER A 774 23.73 6.70 18.58
C SER A 774 23.04 5.44 19.09
N VAL A 775 22.39 5.50 20.26
CA VAL A 775 21.57 4.39 20.78
C VAL A 775 20.10 4.82 20.86
N LEU A 776 19.23 4.11 20.17
CA LEU A 776 17.80 4.36 20.18
C LEU A 776 17.09 3.46 21.19
N ALA A 777 16.39 4.08 22.15
CA ALA A 777 15.67 3.44 23.24
C ALA A 777 14.17 3.71 23.15
N ARG A 778 13.36 2.67 23.42
CA ARG A 778 11.90 2.65 23.30
C ARG A 778 11.17 2.51 24.65
N SER A 779 11.92 2.41 25.76
CA SER A 779 11.38 2.47 27.12
C SER A 779 12.26 3.31 28.06
N TYR A 780 11.66 3.83 29.13
CA TYR A 780 12.41 4.53 30.19
C TYR A 780 13.42 3.60 30.90
N GLU A 781 13.11 2.30 31.02
CA GLU A 781 14.03 1.30 31.60
C GLU A 781 15.33 1.18 30.78
N GLN A 782 15.23 1.18 29.44
CA GLN A 782 16.38 1.21 28.54
C GLN A 782 17.16 2.52 28.72
N VAL A 783 16.49 3.68 28.71
CA VAL A 783 17.14 5.00 28.90
C VAL A 783 17.90 5.08 30.22
N ASP A 784 17.29 4.73 31.35
CA ASP A 784 17.92 4.80 32.67
C ASP A 784 19.09 3.81 32.82
N SER A 785 18.98 2.63 32.20
CA SER A 785 20.06 1.64 32.17
C SER A 785 21.26 2.09 31.33
N LEU A 786 21.01 2.76 30.20
CA LEU A 786 22.04 3.37 29.36
C LEU A 786 22.73 4.54 30.07
N CYS A 787 21.96 5.42 30.73
CA CYS A 787 22.51 6.52 31.53
C CYS A 787 23.41 5.98 32.66
N SER A 788 22.91 5.00 33.43
CA SER A 788 23.66 4.32 34.49
C SER A 788 24.91 3.59 34.00
N MET A 789 24.90 3.08 32.75
CA MET A 789 26.06 2.50 32.10
C MET A 789 27.12 3.56 31.79
N ILE A 790 26.72 4.73 31.28
CA ILE A 790 27.66 5.80 30.90
C ILE A 790 28.26 6.43 32.16
N GLU A 791 27.45 6.71 33.18
CA GLU A 791 27.88 7.19 34.51
C GLU A 791 28.89 6.25 35.21
N SER A 792 28.82 4.94 34.94
CA SER A 792 29.73 3.93 35.50
C SER A 792 30.94 3.60 34.61
N SER A 793 31.05 4.23 33.43
CA SER A 793 32.15 4.01 32.50
C SER A 793 33.27 5.03 32.72
N SER A 794 34.53 4.61 32.58
CA SER A 794 35.69 5.49 32.86
C SER A 794 36.87 5.15 31.96
N GLY A 795 37.19 6.05 31.02
CA GLY A 795 38.43 5.99 30.24
C GLY A 795 38.40 5.15 28.96
N GLY A 796 37.21 4.91 28.38
CA GLY A 796 37.10 4.41 27.00
C GLY A 796 37.48 5.46 25.95
N THR A 797 37.63 5.03 24.71
CA THR A 797 37.84 5.86 23.51
C THR A 797 36.61 5.98 22.61
N HIS A 798 35.64 5.06 22.72
CA HIS A 798 34.32 5.19 22.10
C HIS A 798 33.22 5.08 23.16
N THR A 799 32.45 6.15 23.32
CA THR A 799 31.27 6.24 24.20
C THR A 799 29.98 6.22 23.38
N VAL A 800 28.82 6.26 24.05
CA VAL A 800 27.56 6.64 23.40
C VAL A 800 27.56 8.16 23.26
N ASP A 801 27.58 8.67 22.03
CA ASP A 801 27.53 10.13 21.76
C ASP A 801 26.10 10.69 21.92
N GLU A 802 25.09 9.86 21.68
CA GLU A 802 23.70 10.30 21.50
C GLU A 802 22.71 9.20 21.92
N ILE A 803 21.67 9.57 22.67
CA ILE A 803 20.53 8.70 22.97
C ILE A 803 19.29 9.25 22.25
N VAL A 804 18.69 8.41 21.40
CA VAL A 804 17.44 8.69 20.68
C VAL A 804 16.26 8.12 21.48
N VAL A 805 15.34 8.97 21.90
CA VAL A 805 14.09 8.60 22.58
C VAL A 805 13.00 8.36 21.53
N ASP A 806 12.59 7.10 21.38
CA ASP A 806 11.55 6.66 20.44
C ASP A 806 10.37 6.04 21.17
N PHE A 807 9.72 6.84 22.02
CA PHE A 807 8.49 6.46 22.70
C PHE A 807 7.31 6.80 21.80
N LEU A 808 6.49 5.80 21.45
CA LEU A 808 5.32 5.99 20.59
C LEU A 808 4.17 6.74 21.30
N GLU A 809 4.14 6.69 22.63
CA GLU A 809 3.33 7.58 23.45
C GLU A 809 4.18 8.79 23.89
N ILE A 810 3.60 10.00 23.87
CA ILE A 810 4.31 11.25 24.21
C ILE A 810 4.67 11.31 25.69
N ASP A 811 3.89 10.62 26.53
CA ASP A 811 4.10 10.56 27.97
C ASP A 811 5.44 9.88 28.31
N GLY A 812 6.17 10.46 29.26
CA GLY A 812 7.50 10.00 29.65
C GLY A 812 8.65 10.53 28.81
N ILE A 813 8.45 11.07 27.59
CA ILE A 813 9.55 11.65 26.78
C ILE A 813 10.28 12.76 27.57
N ARG A 814 9.55 13.69 28.20
CA ARG A 814 10.15 14.73 29.05
C ARG A 814 11.01 14.14 30.18
N ALA A 815 10.59 13.04 30.80
CA ALA A 815 11.33 12.40 31.88
C ALA A 815 12.61 11.70 31.36
N ALA A 816 12.52 11.02 30.22
CA ALA A 816 13.69 10.44 29.55
C ALA A 816 14.70 11.51 29.13
N VAL A 817 14.23 12.63 28.56
CA VAL A 817 15.08 13.77 28.19
C VAL A 817 15.77 14.37 29.42
N SER A 818 15.04 14.58 30.52
CA SER A 818 15.65 15.02 31.79
C SER A 818 16.71 14.03 32.29
N ARG A 819 16.44 12.71 32.28
CA ARG A 819 17.38 11.69 32.73
C ARG A 819 18.66 11.64 31.88
N ILE A 820 18.55 11.80 30.56
CA ILE A 820 19.72 11.87 29.67
C ILE A 820 20.54 13.14 29.96
N ARG A 821 19.88 14.29 30.21
CA ARG A 821 20.55 15.55 30.58
C ARG A 821 21.20 15.57 31.97
N GLU A 822 21.02 14.54 32.80
CA GLU A 822 21.81 14.34 34.03
C GLU A 822 23.22 13.78 33.74
N VAL A 823 23.39 13.12 32.58
CA VAL A 823 24.66 12.55 32.13
C VAL A 823 25.44 13.59 31.33
N ASN A 824 26.71 13.79 31.66
CA ASN A 824 27.57 14.69 30.88
C ASN A 824 27.95 14.07 29.54
N ASP A 825 28.22 14.92 28.55
CA ASP A 825 28.81 14.57 27.24
C ASP A 825 27.97 13.60 26.37
N VAL A 826 26.66 13.48 26.64
CA VAL A 826 25.70 12.71 25.82
C VAL A 826 24.62 13.63 25.26
N ARG A 827 24.35 13.56 23.95
CA ARG A 827 23.24 14.27 23.30
C ARG A 827 21.91 13.54 23.46
N VAL A 828 20.82 14.29 23.47
CA VAL A 828 19.45 13.76 23.44
C VAL A 828 18.72 14.12 22.16
N VAL A 829 18.24 13.11 21.44
CA VAL A 829 17.41 13.24 20.24
C VAL A 829 16.03 12.65 20.53
N VAL A 830 14.96 13.24 20.01
CA VAL A 830 13.60 12.71 20.14
C VAL A 830 13.04 12.34 18.77
N ALA A 831 12.47 11.14 18.65
CA ALA A 831 11.86 10.69 17.41
C ALA A 831 10.45 11.25 17.21
N SER A 832 10.17 11.64 15.98
CA SER A 832 8.80 11.94 15.52
C SER A 832 8.04 10.67 15.14
N PRO A 833 6.70 10.67 15.17
CA PRO A 833 5.90 9.64 14.53
C PRO A 833 6.13 9.60 13.02
N ARG A 834 6.00 8.40 12.43
CA ARG A 834 6.15 8.18 10.97
C ARG A 834 5.00 8.80 10.15
N ILE A 835 3.84 8.93 10.77
CA ILE A 835 2.61 9.43 10.16
C ILE A 835 2.17 10.68 10.92
N ILE A 836 1.71 11.69 10.16
CA ILE A 836 1.01 12.86 10.69
C ILE A 836 -0.22 13.03 9.82
N LYS A 837 -1.40 12.88 10.43
CA LYS A 837 -2.71 13.07 9.81
C LYS A 837 -3.27 14.47 10.13
N PRO A 838 -4.30 14.96 9.42
CA PRO A 838 -4.91 16.25 9.71
C PRO A 838 -5.43 16.36 11.14
N GLY A 839 -5.05 17.44 11.83
CA GLY A 839 -5.26 17.65 13.26
C GLY A 839 -4.07 17.26 14.15
N GLU A 840 -3.11 16.47 13.66
CA GLU A 840 -1.89 16.09 14.39
C GLU A 840 -0.70 17.03 14.13
N GLU A 841 -0.80 17.97 13.18
CA GLU A 841 0.31 18.85 12.76
C GLU A 841 0.80 19.79 13.88
N GLY A 842 0.09 19.85 15.01
CA GLY A 842 0.56 20.53 16.21
C GLY A 842 1.72 19.84 16.94
N ILE A 843 2.02 18.58 16.63
CA ILE A 843 2.96 17.74 17.38
C ILE A 843 4.39 18.28 17.46
N TRP A 844 4.87 19.01 16.44
CA TRP A 844 6.22 19.61 16.46
C TRP A 844 6.41 20.58 17.63
N ARG A 845 5.34 21.27 18.09
CA ARG A 845 5.40 22.13 19.28
C ARG A 845 5.68 21.32 20.55
N THR A 846 5.12 20.11 20.63
CA THR A 846 5.34 19.20 21.76
C THR A 846 6.75 18.61 21.74
N LEU A 847 7.30 18.31 20.56
CA LEU A 847 8.70 17.87 20.40
C LEU A 847 9.68 19.00 20.77
N LEU A 848 9.45 20.24 20.32
CA LEU A 848 10.30 21.38 20.71
C LEU A 848 10.21 21.70 22.21
N ARG A 849 9.04 21.54 22.85
CA ARG A 849 8.85 21.74 24.31
C ARG A 849 9.64 20.78 25.19
N THR A 850 10.24 19.71 24.67
CA THR A 850 11.18 18.88 25.45
C THR A 850 12.63 19.38 25.34
N GLU A 851 12.89 20.41 24.53
CA GLU A 851 14.22 20.98 24.28
C GLU A 851 15.28 19.90 23.95
N PRO A 852 15.07 19.06 22.91
CA PRO A 852 16.06 18.07 22.51
C PRO A 852 17.19 18.70 21.70
N ASP A 853 18.36 18.07 21.67
CA ASP A 853 19.51 18.53 20.87
C ASP A 853 19.34 18.21 19.37
N GLY A 854 18.38 17.35 19.02
CA GLY A 854 17.96 17.04 17.65
C GLY A 854 16.56 16.39 17.60
N ILE A 855 15.89 16.45 16.45
CA ILE A 855 14.64 15.71 16.19
C ILE A 855 14.89 14.72 15.07
N MET A 856 14.54 13.44 15.31
CA MET A 856 14.56 12.42 14.27
C MET A 856 13.26 12.48 13.46
N ILE A 857 13.38 12.92 12.20
CA ILE A 857 12.30 13.24 11.26
C ILE A 857 11.93 11.99 10.46
N ARG A 858 10.69 11.55 10.63
CA ARG A 858 10.14 10.33 10.02
C ARG A 858 9.04 10.56 8.99
N SER A 859 8.69 11.82 8.74
CA SER A 859 7.65 12.22 7.79
C SER A 859 8.12 13.42 6.97
N THR A 860 7.92 13.37 5.65
CA THR A 860 8.22 14.46 4.71
C THR A 860 7.41 15.72 5.01
N GLY A 861 6.17 15.58 5.50
CA GLY A 861 5.37 16.72 5.96
C GLY A 861 5.95 17.41 7.20
N LEU A 862 6.56 16.67 8.12
CA LEU A 862 7.25 17.27 9.27
C LEU A 862 8.53 18.00 8.84
N LEU A 863 9.29 17.41 7.91
CA LEU A 863 10.47 18.06 7.31
C LEU A 863 10.09 19.38 6.64
N HIS A 864 9.04 19.37 5.82
CA HIS A 864 8.49 20.55 5.19
C HIS A 864 8.08 21.60 6.23
N ARG A 865 7.27 21.22 7.22
CA ARG A 865 6.77 22.14 8.25
C ARG A 865 7.89 22.82 9.04
N LEU A 866 8.93 22.08 9.44
CA LEU A 866 10.06 22.66 10.19
C LEU A 866 10.97 23.52 9.29
N THR A 867 11.13 23.15 8.03
CA THR A 867 11.91 23.94 7.05
C THR A 867 11.20 25.24 6.67
N GLN A 868 9.87 25.23 6.50
CA GLN A 868 9.04 26.44 6.32
C GLN A 868 9.06 27.36 7.55
N LEU A 869 9.28 26.81 8.75
CA LEU A 869 9.51 27.58 9.97
C LEU A 869 10.96 28.11 10.09
N GLY A 870 11.81 27.85 9.11
CA GLY A 870 13.18 28.36 8.97
C GLY A 870 14.30 27.34 9.20
N GLY A 871 13.98 26.08 9.51
CA GLY A 871 14.97 25.00 9.67
C GLY A 871 15.80 25.08 10.96
N ALA A 872 16.82 24.24 11.06
CA ALA A 872 17.68 24.12 12.24
C ALA A 872 18.33 25.47 12.63
N GLY A 873 18.37 25.74 13.94
CA GLY A 873 18.87 26.98 14.54
C GLY A 873 17.85 28.14 14.59
N GLN A 874 16.78 28.11 13.78
CA GLN A 874 15.78 29.18 13.79
C GLN A 874 14.98 29.22 15.10
N GLN A 875 14.76 30.42 15.64
CA GLN A 875 13.91 30.64 16.81
C GLN A 875 12.44 30.65 16.40
N VAL A 876 11.62 29.83 17.07
CA VAL A 876 10.16 29.81 16.89
C VAL A 876 9.44 30.07 18.21
N THR A 877 8.34 30.82 18.11
CA THR A 877 7.48 31.16 19.24
C THR A 877 6.41 30.09 19.41
N ILE A 878 6.36 29.44 20.56
CA ILE A 878 5.36 28.41 20.88
C ILE A 878 4.70 28.70 22.23
N GLN A 879 3.45 28.25 22.40
CA GLN A 879 2.73 28.34 23.67
C GLN A 879 3.41 27.49 24.75
N SER A 880 3.39 27.96 26.00
CA SER A 880 3.85 27.23 27.19
C SER A 880 3.00 25.97 27.43
N SER A 881 3.43 25.12 28.36
CA SER A 881 2.61 24.02 28.90
C SER A 881 1.71 24.44 30.06
N GLU A 882 1.94 25.60 30.69
CA GLU A 882 1.30 25.99 31.96
C GLU A 882 0.41 27.26 31.88
N GLY A 883 0.17 27.80 30.67
CA GLY A 883 -0.75 28.93 30.47
C GLY A 883 -0.65 29.54 29.07
N ASP A 884 -1.29 30.71 28.88
CA ASP A 884 -1.30 31.50 27.63
C ASP A 884 0.04 32.20 27.32
N GLU A 885 1.08 31.97 28.13
CA GLU A 885 2.41 32.54 27.94
C GLU A 885 3.16 31.87 26.78
N THR A 886 3.90 32.64 26.00
CA THR A 886 4.71 32.11 24.88
C THR A 886 6.19 32.04 25.22
N ILE A 887 6.82 30.92 24.90
CA ILE A 887 8.27 30.71 24.96
C ILE A 887 8.90 30.79 23.56
N GLN A 888 10.17 31.19 23.49
CA GLN A 888 10.99 31.02 22.29
C GLN A 888 11.79 29.74 22.42
N VAL A 889 11.82 28.92 21.37
CA VAL A 889 12.61 27.69 21.32
C VAL A 889 13.33 27.61 19.98
N ALA A 890 14.58 27.13 19.98
CA ALA A 890 15.29 26.83 18.74
C ALA A 890 14.73 25.56 18.10
N ILE A 891 14.56 25.55 16.77
CA ILE A 891 14.50 24.28 16.03
C ILE A 891 15.91 23.65 16.13
N PRO A 892 16.05 22.40 16.62
CA PRO A 892 17.34 21.74 16.76
C PRO A 892 17.78 21.08 15.45
N GLU A 893 18.85 20.28 15.47
CA GLU A 893 19.27 19.49 14.29
C GLU A 893 18.12 18.58 13.77
N LEU A 894 17.97 18.51 12.45
CA LEU A 894 16.95 17.70 11.78
C LEU A 894 17.60 16.45 11.19
N ILE A 895 17.30 15.29 11.79
CA ILE A 895 17.92 14.00 11.47
C ILE A 895 16.89 13.13 10.73
N GLY A 896 17.03 12.97 9.42
CA GLY A 896 16.09 12.15 8.64
C GLY A 896 16.29 10.67 8.93
N ASP A 897 15.19 9.95 9.15
CA ASP A 897 15.23 8.51 9.47
C ASP A 897 15.06 7.61 8.23
N PHE A 898 15.34 6.31 8.37
CA PHE A 898 15.22 5.29 7.30
C PHE A 898 13.83 5.29 6.62
N SER A 899 12.81 5.74 7.34
CA SER A 899 11.42 5.83 6.88
C SER A 899 11.19 6.89 5.80
N LEU A 900 12.16 7.79 5.57
CA LEU A 900 12.23 8.69 4.41
C LEU A 900 12.78 7.99 3.14
N ASN A 901 13.17 6.72 3.25
CA ASN A 901 13.59 5.85 2.14
C ASN A 901 14.80 6.35 1.33
N ALA A 902 15.88 6.78 2.00
CA ALA A 902 17.17 7.09 1.37
C ALA A 902 17.85 5.82 0.80
N ALA A 903 17.53 5.48 -0.45
CA ALA A 903 17.92 4.24 -1.13
C ALA A 903 18.99 4.40 -2.23
N ASN A 904 19.34 5.64 -2.59
CA ASN A 904 20.41 5.98 -3.53
C ASN A 904 20.99 7.37 -3.20
N ALA A 905 22.16 7.70 -3.75
CA ALA A 905 22.92 8.90 -3.45
C ALA A 905 22.18 10.19 -3.83
N ILE A 906 21.40 10.17 -4.92
CA ILE A 906 20.61 11.32 -5.38
C ILE A 906 19.45 11.59 -4.40
N THR A 907 18.70 10.57 -3.99
CA THR A 907 17.68 10.69 -2.94
C THR A 907 18.28 11.16 -1.61
N ALA A 908 19.40 10.58 -1.18
CA ALA A 908 20.06 10.99 0.06
C ALA A 908 20.52 12.46 0.01
N PHE A 909 21.03 12.92 -1.14
CA PHE A 909 21.43 14.31 -1.35
C PHE A 909 20.22 15.26 -1.38
N GLU A 910 19.16 14.97 -2.14
CA GLU A 910 17.96 15.81 -2.21
C GLU A 910 17.24 15.90 -0.85
N LEU A 911 17.28 14.84 -0.02
CA LEU A 911 16.78 14.88 1.35
C LEU A 911 17.67 15.74 2.28
N LEU A 912 19.00 15.72 2.13
CA LEU A 912 19.89 16.66 2.83
C LEU A 912 19.65 18.11 2.39
N GLN A 913 19.50 18.37 1.08
CA GLN A 913 19.10 19.68 0.52
C GLN A 913 17.65 20.07 0.89
N SER A 914 16.88 19.17 1.50
CA SER A 914 15.55 19.44 2.06
C SER A 914 15.57 19.96 3.50
N GLY A 915 16.76 20.24 4.06
CA GLY A 915 16.93 20.85 5.37
C GLY A 915 17.36 19.87 6.48
N LEU A 916 17.91 18.71 6.11
CA LEU A 916 18.40 17.73 7.07
C LEU A 916 19.91 17.89 7.33
N ASP A 917 20.30 17.86 8.59
CA ASP A 917 21.70 17.82 9.04
C ASP A 917 22.32 16.41 8.90
N ARG A 918 21.47 15.37 8.93
CA ARG A 918 21.85 13.95 8.89
C ARG A 918 20.75 13.12 8.25
N ILE A 919 21.08 12.02 7.58
CA ILE A 919 20.11 11.08 6.97
C ILE A 919 20.49 9.63 7.26
N THR A 920 19.54 8.80 7.69
CA THR A 920 19.72 7.35 7.87
C THR A 920 19.45 6.60 6.57
N ALA A 921 20.31 5.64 6.22
CA ALA A 921 20.14 4.75 5.06
C ALA A 921 18.84 3.90 5.14
N ALA A 922 18.19 3.64 4.01
CA ALA A 922 16.98 2.83 3.93
C ALA A 922 17.22 1.34 4.27
N TYR A 923 16.27 0.73 4.99
CA TYR A 923 16.33 -0.70 5.40
C TYR A 923 16.17 -1.71 4.24
N ASP A 924 15.85 -1.23 3.04
CA ASP A 924 15.87 -2.02 1.80
C ASP A 924 17.30 -2.33 1.31
N LEU A 925 18.31 -1.58 1.77
CA LEU A 925 19.70 -1.72 1.33
C LEU A 925 20.44 -2.87 2.02
N ASN A 926 21.30 -3.55 1.25
CA ASN A 926 22.27 -4.51 1.78
C ASN A 926 23.60 -3.83 2.11
N ALA A 927 24.51 -4.55 2.79
CA ALA A 927 25.78 -3.99 3.24
C ALA A 927 26.69 -3.45 2.12
N ASN A 928 26.63 -4.01 0.91
CA ASN A 928 27.41 -3.52 -0.23
C ASN A 928 26.81 -2.21 -0.75
N SER A 929 25.49 -2.15 -0.96
CA SER A 929 24.81 -0.93 -1.43
C SER A 929 24.91 0.23 -0.44
N ILE A 930 25.00 -0.04 0.87
CA ILE A 930 25.32 0.99 1.89
C ILE A 930 26.76 1.53 1.70
N THR A 931 27.71 0.67 1.34
CA THR A 931 29.11 1.05 1.06
C THR A 931 29.22 1.87 -0.23
N GLU A 932 28.44 1.51 -1.25
CA GLU A 932 28.32 2.21 -2.53
C GLU A 932 27.69 3.60 -2.35
N LEU A 933 26.53 3.69 -1.68
CA LEU A 933 25.87 4.94 -1.29
C LEU A 933 26.83 5.90 -0.56
N ALA A 934 27.56 5.40 0.43
CA ALA A 934 28.56 6.20 1.15
C ALA A 934 29.69 6.68 0.20
N THR A 935 30.18 5.81 -0.69
CA THR A 935 31.23 6.15 -1.65
C THR A 935 30.79 7.24 -2.62
N LEU A 936 29.56 7.16 -3.15
CA LEU A 936 29.00 8.14 -4.10
C LEU A 936 28.65 9.48 -3.43
N LEU A 937 28.25 9.47 -2.16
CA LEU A 937 28.12 10.70 -1.36
C LEU A 937 29.47 11.36 -1.06
N GLY A 938 30.60 10.64 -1.14
CA GLY A 938 31.94 11.18 -0.93
C GLY A 938 32.07 11.87 0.43
N ARG A 939 32.36 13.18 0.46
CA ARG A 939 32.40 13.93 1.73
C ARG A 939 31.05 14.00 2.45
N LYS A 940 29.92 13.88 1.75
CA LYS A 940 28.58 13.86 2.36
C LYS A 940 28.28 12.57 3.13
N ALA A 941 29.10 11.51 2.99
CA ALA A 941 29.00 10.31 3.82
C ALA A 941 29.16 10.59 5.32
N SER A 942 29.81 11.69 5.71
CA SER A 942 29.86 12.11 7.12
C SER A 942 28.50 12.52 7.69
N GLN A 943 27.52 12.84 6.83
CA GLN A 943 26.11 13.10 7.17
C GLN A 943 25.22 11.86 6.98
N LEU A 944 25.78 10.72 6.55
CA LEU A 944 25.07 9.44 6.45
C LEU A 944 25.15 8.69 7.78
N GLU A 945 24.02 8.13 8.19
CA GLU A 945 23.88 7.24 9.34
C GLU A 945 23.47 5.84 8.89
N VAL A 946 24.05 4.81 9.51
CA VAL A 946 23.71 3.40 9.26
C VAL A 946 23.29 2.69 10.53
N VAL A 947 22.18 1.96 10.48
CA VAL A 947 21.68 1.16 11.60
C VAL A 947 22.38 -0.19 11.61
N VAL A 948 23.34 -0.38 12.53
CA VAL A 948 24.12 -1.62 12.64
C VAL A 948 23.39 -2.71 13.43
N HIS A 949 22.43 -2.33 14.27
CA HIS A 949 21.61 -3.26 15.03
C HIS A 949 20.15 -2.83 15.01
N GLN A 950 19.25 -3.75 14.69
CA GLN A 950 17.82 -3.48 14.60
C GLN A 950 16.97 -4.73 14.79
N HIS A 951 15.81 -4.56 15.42
CA HIS A 951 14.65 -5.42 15.19
C HIS A 951 13.79 -4.76 14.10
N MET A 952 13.70 -5.37 12.92
CA MET A 952 13.11 -4.70 11.75
C MET A 952 11.60 -4.44 11.93
N PRO A 953 11.10 -3.20 11.73
CA PRO A 953 9.67 -2.89 11.88
C PRO A 953 8.86 -3.41 10.68
N ILE A 954 8.49 -4.70 10.72
CA ILE A 954 7.87 -5.42 9.61
C ILE A 954 6.55 -4.81 9.12
N PHE A 955 5.77 -4.21 10.02
CA PHE A 955 4.53 -3.48 9.67
C PHE A 955 4.41 -2.18 10.48
N HIS A 956 3.85 -1.15 9.86
CA HIS A 956 3.37 0.07 10.52
C HIS A 956 1.96 0.39 10.01
N THR A 957 0.94 0.33 10.87
CA THR A 957 -0.45 0.06 10.49
C THR A 957 -1.45 0.97 11.21
N GLU A 958 -2.40 1.58 10.49
CA GLU A 958 -3.58 2.25 11.08
C GLU A 958 -4.52 1.26 11.78
N HIS A 959 -4.39 -0.05 11.53
CA HIS A 959 -5.15 -1.07 12.25
C HIS A 959 -4.58 -1.32 13.66
N CYS A 960 -5.31 -0.92 14.70
CA CYS A 960 -4.93 -1.19 16.08
C CYS A 960 -5.37 -2.59 16.55
N VAL A 961 -4.42 -3.52 16.70
CA VAL A 961 -4.74 -4.88 17.23
C VAL A 961 -5.19 -4.82 18.70
N PHE A 962 -4.71 -3.84 19.48
CA PHE A 962 -5.14 -3.63 20.86
C PHE A 962 -6.62 -3.24 20.92
N ALA A 963 -7.04 -2.25 20.13
CA ALA A 963 -8.44 -1.83 20.11
C ALA A 963 -9.34 -2.97 19.63
N ARG A 964 -8.98 -3.64 18.52
CA ARG A 964 -9.76 -4.73 17.90
C ARG A 964 -9.90 -5.97 18.79
N PHE A 965 -8.81 -6.42 19.43
CA PHE A 965 -8.76 -7.73 20.10
C PHE A 965 -8.60 -7.67 21.63
N LEU A 966 -8.48 -6.49 22.24
CA LEU A 966 -8.43 -6.31 23.71
C LEU A 966 -9.42 -5.24 24.23
N SER A 967 -10.21 -4.59 23.35
CA SER A 967 -11.21 -3.58 23.73
C SER A 967 -12.54 -3.77 23.00
N LYS A 968 -13.52 -2.89 23.27
CA LYS A 968 -14.75 -2.76 22.47
C LYS A 968 -14.84 -1.43 21.68
N GLY A 969 -13.80 -0.60 21.75
CA GLY A 969 -13.76 0.69 21.07
C GLY A 969 -13.28 0.56 19.62
N ASP A 970 -13.60 1.57 18.82
CA ASP A 970 -13.29 1.64 17.38
C ASP A 970 -12.08 2.55 17.06
N SER A 971 -11.55 3.29 18.04
CA SER A 971 -10.52 4.33 17.87
C SER A 971 -9.73 4.59 19.17
N TYR A 972 -8.73 5.49 19.11
CA TYR A 972 -8.01 5.99 20.30
C TYR A 972 -8.92 6.72 21.32
N GLN A 973 -10.09 7.22 20.90
CA GLN A 973 -11.00 7.99 21.74
C GLN A 973 -11.85 7.11 22.68
N ASP A 974 -12.05 5.83 22.32
CA ASP A 974 -12.99 4.92 22.97
C ASP A 974 -12.44 3.52 23.28
N CYS A 975 -11.23 3.17 22.83
CA CYS A 975 -10.56 1.90 23.19
C CYS A 975 -10.16 1.81 24.67
N GLY A 976 -10.20 2.92 25.42
CA GLY A 976 -9.84 2.98 26.84
C GLY A 976 -8.32 2.90 27.13
N HIS A 977 -7.50 3.15 26.11
CA HIS A 977 -6.03 3.11 26.11
C HIS A 977 -5.48 1.77 26.63
N VAL A 978 -6.00 0.65 26.13
CA VAL A 978 -5.58 -0.71 26.51
C VAL A 978 -4.10 -1.03 26.20
N CYS A 979 -3.45 -0.28 25.30
CA CYS A 979 -2.00 -0.30 25.06
C CYS A 979 -1.20 -0.01 26.34
N THR A 980 -1.54 1.07 27.07
CA THR A 980 -0.87 1.52 28.32
C THR A 980 -0.82 0.48 29.45
N ARG A 981 -1.51 -0.67 29.30
CA ARG A 981 -1.68 -1.69 30.35
C ARG A 981 -1.38 -3.12 29.88
N ASN A 982 -1.00 -3.31 28.62
CA ASN A 982 -0.76 -4.64 28.05
C ASN A 982 0.47 -4.61 27.13
N ILE A 983 1.48 -5.42 27.45
CA ILE A 983 2.54 -5.75 26.49
C ILE A 983 1.96 -6.81 25.54
N VAL A 984 2.06 -6.59 24.23
CA VAL A 984 1.43 -7.44 23.21
C VAL A 984 2.46 -7.88 22.18
N HIS A 985 2.44 -9.17 21.84
CA HIS A 985 3.23 -9.73 20.74
C HIS A 985 2.33 -10.52 19.79
N LEU A 986 2.70 -10.56 18.51
CA LEU A 986 2.09 -11.44 17.51
C LEU A 986 3.01 -12.64 17.26
N ARG A 987 2.58 -13.81 17.73
CA ARG A 987 3.28 -15.08 17.50
C ARG A 987 3.09 -15.52 16.06
N ASP A 988 4.18 -15.65 15.31
CA ASP A 988 4.14 -16.14 13.93
C ASP A 988 4.01 -17.67 13.85
N GLN A 989 3.87 -18.18 12.62
CA GLN A 989 3.82 -19.62 12.32
C GLN A 989 5.10 -20.41 12.70
N ASN A 990 6.21 -19.72 12.99
CA ASN A 990 7.48 -20.29 13.45
C ASN A 990 7.58 -20.30 14.99
N GLY A 991 6.62 -19.70 15.69
CA GLY A 991 6.58 -19.58 17.15
C GLY A 991 7.31 -18.36 17.73
N LYS A 992 7.80 -17.44 16.87
CA LYS A 992 8.49 -16.20 17.24
C LYS A 992 7.49 -15.11 17.62
N ASP A 993 7.76 -14.41 18.73
CA ASP A 993 6.86 -13.39 19.29
C ASP A 993 7.29 -12.00 18.85
N ASN A 994 6.57 -11.44 17.88
CA ASN A 994 6.90 -10.14 17.28
C ASN A 994 6.24 -9.02 18.10
N LEU A 995 7.03 -8.17 18.76
CA LEU A 995 6.51 -7.10 19.64
C LEU A 995 5.59 -6.17 18.84
N VAL A 996 4.46 -5.80 19.44
CA VAL A 996 3.56 -4.77 18.93
C VAL A 996 3.53 -3.61 19.91
N LEU A 997 3.83 -2.41 19.41
CA LEU A 997 3.64 -1.15 20.12
C LEU A 997 2.56 -0.33 19.39
N ALA A 998 1.89 0.58 20.10
CA ALA A 998 0.94 1.53 19.53
C ALA A 998 1.37 2.97 19.85
N ASP A 999 1.05 3.91 18.96
CA ASP A 999 1.21 5.35 19.20
C ASP A 999 -0.10 6.04 19.65
N MET A 1000 0.00 7.34 19.96
CA MET A 1000 -1.12 8.17 20.44
C MET A 1000 -2.38 8.16 19.53
N GLY A 1001 -2.23 7.89 18.23
CA GLY A 1001 -3.33 7.75 17.27
C GLY A 1001 -3.87 6.32 17.15
N CYS A 1002 -3.40 5.40 18.00
CA CYS A 1002 -3.59 3.96 17.89
C CYS A 1002 -3.01 3.31 16.62
N ARG A 1003 -2.06 3.95 15.93
CA ARG A 1003 -1.26 3.28 14.88
C ARG A 1003 -0.32 2.27 15.54
N ASN A 1004 -0.32 1.05 15.02
CA ASN A 1004 0.52 -0.02 15.54
C ASN A 1004 1.83 -0.14 14.74
N THR A 1005 2.94 -0.41 15.43
CA THR A 1005 4.19 -0.89 14.81
C THR A 1005 4.48 -2.30 15.30
N VAL A 1006 4.70 -3.23 14.37
CA VAL A 1006 5.08 -4.61 14.66
C VAL A 1006 6.56 -4.79 14.32
N PHE A 1007 7.35 -5.24 15.28
CA PHE A 1007 8.80 -5.44 15.15
C PHE A 1007 9.15 -6.93 15.06
N GLN A 1008 10.10 -7.27 14.18
CA GLN A 1008 10.61 -8.63 14.02
C GLN A 1008 11.22 -9.14 15.32
N ALA A 1009 10.83 -10.34 15.77
CA ALA A 1009 11.38 -10.94 16.98
C ALA A 1009 12.90 -11.20 16.88
N GLU A 1010 13.37 -11.69 15.72
CA GLU A 1010 14.80 -11.88 15.44
C GLU A 1010 15.48 -10.53 15.17
N SER A 1011 16.59 -10.27 15.85
CA SER A 1011 17.40 -9.08 15.63
C SER A 1011 18.27 -9.23 14.37
N GLN A 1012 18.68 -8.12 13.77
CA GLN A 1012 19.64 -8.10 12.67
C GLN A 1012 20.93 -7.39 13.11
N SER A 1013 22.09 -7.83 12.60
CA SER A 1013 23.40 -7.23 12.89
C SER A 1013 24.26 -7.05 11.64
N GLY A 1014 24.77 -5.82 11.47
CA GLY A 1014 25.75 -5.43 10.45
C GLY A 1014 27.20 -5.45 10.93
N VAL A 1015 27.51 -6.07 12.08
CA VAL A 1015 28.84 -5.98 12.72
C VAL A 1015 30.00 -6.38 11.81
N TYR A 1016 29.78 -7.32 10.89
CA TYR A 1016 30.80 -7.73 9.92
C TYR A 1016 31.19 -6.63 8.92
N SER A 1017 30.24 -5.77 8.50
CA SER A 1017 30.46 -4.70 7.52
C SER A 1017 30.63 -3.31 8.13
N LEU A 1018 30.43 -3.16 9.45
CA LEU A 1018 30.63 -1.91 10.20
C LEU A 1018 32.02 -1.29 9.94
N ASN A 1019 33.07 -2.11 9.89
CA ASN A 1019 34.44 -1.68 9.58
C ASN A 1019 34.67 -1.28 8.10
N GLU A 1020 33.71 -1.50 7.22
CA GLU A 1020 33.77 -1.13 5.79
C GLU A 1020 33.00 0.16 5.55
N TRP A 1021 31.79 0.28 6.13
CA TRP A 1021 31.00 1.51 6.16
C TRP A 1021 31.78 2.70 6.73
N VAL A 1022 32.49 2.52 7.85
CA VAL A 1022 33.34 3.57 8.44
C VAL A 1022 34.51 3.96 7.53
N LYS A 1023 35.07 3.03 6.74
CA LYS A 1023 36.11 3.35 5.73
C LYS A 1023 35.54 4.07 4.52
N ALA A 1024 34.30 3.79 4.14
CA ALA A 1024 33.56 4.48 3.09
C ALA A 1024 33.09 5.89 3.50
N GLY A 1025 33.34 6.30 4.76
CA GLY A 1025 33.11 7.66 5.24
C GLY A 1025 31.84 7.86 6.06
N VAL A 1026 31.09 6.78 6.38
CA VAL A 1026 29.89 6.85 7.23
C VAL A 1026 30.23 7.49 8.59
N GLY A 1027 29.65 8.66 8.85
CA GLY A 1027 29.95 9.45 10.05
C GLY A 1027 29.22 8.99 11.31
N HIS A 1028 28.07 8.32 11.16
CA HIS A 1028 27.19 7.94 12.27
C HIS A 1028 26.72 6.48 12.18
N VAL A 1029 26.67 5.80 13.32
CA VAL A 1029 26.20 4.42 13.44
C VAL A 1029 25.18 4.32 14.57
N ARG A 1030 24.03 3.69 14.29
CA ARG A 1030 22.90 3.58 15.22
C ARG A 1030 22.67 2.14 15.67
N ILE A 1031 22.43 1.97 16.97
CA ILE A 1031 22.01 0.72 17.62
C ILE A 1031 20.57 0.92 18.05
N GLU A 1032 19.62 0.17 17.50
CA GLU A 1032 18.22 0.23 17.92
C GLU A 1032 17.83 -0.89 18.87
N LEU A 1033 17.30 -0.50 20.01
CA LEU A 1033 16.65 -1.38 20.99
C LEU A 1033 15.14 -1.41 20.74
N VAL A 1034 14.48 -2.52 21.05
CA VAL A 1034 13.03 -2.72 20.92
C VAL A 1034 12.43 -3.41 22.14
N ASP A 1035 12.71 -4.69 22.35
CA ASP A 1035 12.06 -5.54 23.37
C ASP A 1035 13.03 -6.03 24.46
N GLU A 1036 14.31 -5.64 24.34
CA GLU A 1036 15.38 -5.94 25.28
C GLU A 1036 15.15 -5.19 26.60
N LYS A 1037 15.29 -5.91 27.71
CA LYS A 1037 15.26 -5.33 29.06
C LYS A 1037 16.50 -4.49 29.31
N GLY A 1038 16.46 -3.59 30.29
CA GLY A 1038 17.53 -2.63 30.58
C GLY A 1038 18.91 -3.27 30.75
N GLU A 1039 18.99 -4.44 31.38
CA GLU A 1039 20.26 -5.19 31.51
C GLU A 1039 20.75 -5.81 30.19
N ASP A 1040 19.86 -6.21 29.30
CA ASP A 1040 20.19 -6.82 28.00
C ASP A 1040 20.59 -5.75 26.98
N ALA A 1041 19.87 -4.62 26.96
CA ALA A 1041 20.25 -3.42 26.20
C ALA A 1041 21.69 -2.95 26.51
N VAL A 1042 22.09 -2.97 27.79
CA VAL A 1042 23.46 -2.64 28.20
C VAL A 1042 24.49 -3.69 27.72
N LYS A 1043 24.11 -4.98 27.62
CA LYS A 1043 24.99 -6.03 27.04
C LYS A 1043 25.19 -5.82 25.53
N VAL A 1044 24.11 -5.51 24.80
CA VAL A 1044 24.11 -5.20 23.37
C VAL A 1044 25.04 -4.02 23.08
N VAL A 1045 24.79 -2.85 23.70
CA VAL A 1045 25.56 -1.63 23.41
C VAL A 1045 27.04 -1.79 23.76
N LYS A 1046 27.37 -2.40 24.92
CA LYS A 1046 28.76 -2.66 25.29
C LYS A 1046 29.49 -3.57 24.29
N ALA A 1047 28.80 -4.53 23.67
CA ALA A 1047 29.42 -5.38 22.66
C ALA A 1047 29.86 -4.59 21.41
N TYR A 1048 29.01 -3.69 20.91
CA TYR A 1048 29.35 -2.83 19.76
C TYR A 1048 30.43 -1.79 20.08
N LEU A 1049 30.38 -1.15 21.27
CA LEU A 1049 31.43 -0.22 21.68
C LEU A 1049 32.80 -0.93 21.77
N GLN A 1050 32.87 -2.09 22.42
CA GLN A 1050 34.10 -2.90 22.51
C GLN A 1050 34.62 -3.36 21.14
N PHE A 1051 33.76 -3.52 20.14
CA PHE A 1051 34.19 -3.82 18.77
C PHE A 1051 34.81 -2.60 18.06
N LEU A 1052 34.25 -1.41 18.25
CA LEU A 1052 34.83 -0.16 17.72
C LEU A 1052 36.19 0.16 18.40
N GLU A 1053 36.29 -0.10 19.70
CA GLU A 1053 37.55 -0.01 20.47
C GLU A 1053 38.56 -1.13 20.13
N LYS A 1054 38.14 -2.16 19.38
CA LYS A 1054 38.92 -3.34 18.96
C LYS A 1054 39.30 -4.31 20.11
N ASP A 1055 38.63 -4.18 21.25
CA ASP A 1055 38.63 -5.17 22.35
C ASP A 1055 37.86 -6.45 21.98
N LYS A 1056 36.98 -6.40 20.97
CA LYS A 1056 36.19 -7.53 20.46
C LYS A 1056 36.27 -7.67 18.94
N GLN A 1057 36.14 -8.91 18.47
CA GLN A 1057 35.89 -9.25 17.07
C GLN A 1057 34.39 -9.37 16.80
N ALA A 1058 33.99 -9.41 15.52
CA ALA A 1058 32.60 -9.50 15.11
C ALA A 1058 31.88 -10.74 15.70
N VAL A 1059 32.59 -11.86 15.82
CA VAL A 1059 32.08 -13.09 16.44
C VAL A 1059 31.80 -12.96 17.95
N ASP A 1060 32.57 -12.13 18.67
CA ASP A 1060 32.33 -11.87 20.10
C ASP A 1060 31.10 -11.00 20.33
N VAL A 1061 30.79 -10.11 19.38
CA VAL A 1061 29.53 -9.35 19.37
C VAL A 1061 28.37 -10.28 19.04
N TRP A 1062 28.51 -11.06 17.98
CA TRP A 1062 27.48 -12.01 17.54
C TRP A 1062 27.06 -12.98 18.64
N SER A 1063 28.02 -13.58 19.35
CA SER A 1063 27.76 -14.49 20.47
C SER A 1063 27.09 -13.80 21.67
N VAL A 1064 27.21 -12.48 21.84
CA VAL A 1064 26.42 -11.72 22.84
C VAL A 1064 24.97 -11.55 22.36
N LEU A 1065 24.75 -11.23 21.08
CA LEU A 1065 23.41 -11.04 20.51
C LEU A 1065 22.60 -12.35 20.46
N GLU A 1066 23.24 -13.49 20.20
CA GLU A 1066 22.63 -14.83 20.37
C GLU A 1066 22.20 -15.11 21.83
N GLY A 1067 22.78 -14.39 22.79
CA GLY A 1067 22.48 -14.46 24.22
C GLY A 1067 21.44 -13.46 24.75
N VAL A 1068 20.80 -12.66 23.88
CA VAL A 1068 19.76 -11.67 24.27
C VAL A 1068 18.36 -12.27 24.25
N SER A 1069 17.53 -11.90 25.24
CA SER A 1069 16.16 -12.37 25.38
C SER A 1069 15.12 -11.27 25.15
N ASP A 1070 13.96 -11.65 24.59
CA ASP A 1070 12.79 -10.76 24.44
C ASP A 1070 12.16 -10.39 25.82
N SER A 1071 11.15 -9.51 25.85
CA SER A 1071 10.52 -9.13 27.13
C SER A 1071 9.82 -10.31 27.82
N ASN A 1072 9.39 -11.34 27.08
CA ASN A 1072 8.86 -12.61 27.59
C ASN A 1072 9.94 -13.61 28.07
N GLY A 1073 11.23 -13.32 27.87
CA GLY A 1073 12.35 -14.20 28.23
C GLY A 1073 12.66 -15.31 27.23
N ARG A 1074 12.36 -15.10 25.94
CA ARG A 1074 12.58 -16.04 24.84
C ARG A 1074 13.77 -15.62 23.98
N MET A 1075 14.51 -16.62 23.49
CA MET A 1075 15.64 -16.42 22.58
C MET A 1075 15.14 -16.40 21.14
N ALA A 1076 15.01 -15.21 20.54
CA ALA A 1076 14.57 -15.06 19.15
C ALA A 1076 15.72 -15.18 18.13
N GLY A 1077 16.95 -14.93 18.58
CA GLY A 1077 18.18 -15.03 17.79
C GLY A 1077 18.60 -13.72 17.12
N VAL A 1078 19.73 -13.78 16.42
CA VAL A 1078 20.29 -12.73 15.57
C VAL A 1078 20.56 -13.29 14.17
N GLY A 1079 20.32 -12.47 13.15
CA GLY A 1079 20.62 -12.77 11.76
C GLY A 1079 21.32 -11.61 11.05
N ILE A 1080 21.80 -11.85 9.82
CA ILE A 1080 22.26 -10.77 8.95
C ILE A 1080 21.05 -10.10 8.25
N GLY A 1081 19.96 -10.87 8.05
CA GLY A 1081 18.69 -10.37 7.52
C GLY A 1081 18.83 -9.62 6.20
N SER A 1082 18.36 -8.37 6.18
CA SER A 1082 18.45 -7.42 5.07
C SER A 1082 19.90 -7.16 4.62
N LEU A 1083 20.87 -7.19 5.52
CA LEU A 1083 22.23 -6.77 5.22
C LEU A 1083 23.02 -7.77 4.35
N ARG A 1084 22.49 -8.98 4.13
CA ARG A 1084 23.08 -10.02 3.26
C ARG A 1084 23.26 -9.51 1.83
N ASN A 1085 24.40 -9.87 1.21
CA ASN A 1085 24.69 -9.44 -0.16
C ASN A 1085 23.76 -10.11 -1.20
N SER A 1086 23.76 -9.59 -2.43
CA SER A 1086 22.84 -10.03 -3.49
C SER A 1086 23.06 -11.49 -3.95
N VAL A 1087 24.22 -12.09 -3.69
CA VAL A 1087 24.49 -13.52 -3.95
C VAL A 1087 23.90 -14.38 -2.83
N GLU A 1088 24.15 -14.03 -1.57
CA GLU A 1088 23.62 -14.73 -0.38
C GLU A 1088 22.09 -14.68 -0.28
N ARG A 1089 21.48 -13.57 -0.72
CA ARG A 1089 20.03 -13.43 -0.90
C ARG A 1089 19.46 -14.40 -1.94
N ARG A 1090 20.24 -14.78 -2.96
CA ARG A 1090 19.83 -15.69 -4.05
C ARG A 1090 20.15 -17.17 -3.77
N SER A 1091 21.25 -17.46 -3.08
CA SER A 1091 21.64 -18.83 -2.69
C SER A 1091 20.87 -19.35 -1.48
N GLY A 1092 20.52 -18.46 -0.53
CA GLY A 1092 20.04 -18.83 0.80
C GLY A 1092 21.15 -19.29 1.77
N GLU A 1093 22.25 -19.83 1.22
CA GLU A 1093 23.49 -20.14 1.91
C GLU A 1093 24.32 -18.86 2.16
N ILE A 1094 24.77 -18.66 3.40
CA ILE A 1094 25.79 -17.66 3.72
C ILE A 1094 27.08 -18.08 3.01
N THR A 1095 27.67 -17.20 2.20
CA THR A 1095 28.95 -17.51 1.55
C THR A 1095 30.04 -17.51 2.61
N SER A 1096 30.60 -18.68 2.93
CA SER A 1096 31.48 -18.92 4.08
C SER A 1096 32.90 -18.33 3.94
N ASN A 1097 33.04 -17.21 3.24
CA ASN A 1097 34.28 -16.49 2.98
C ASN A 1097 34.44 -15.25 3.90
N ILE A 1098 33.59 -15.13 4.94
CA ILE A 1098 33.66 -14.11 6.01
C ILE A 1098 34.00 -14.80 7.36
N HIS A 1099 34.70 -15.95 7.29
CA HIS A 1099 35.26 -16.70 8.42
C HIS A 1099 36.79 -16.73 8.35
#